data_AF-A0A4S3TMB0-F1
#
_entry.id   AF-A0A4S3TMB0-F1
#
_cell.length_a   1.000
_cell.length_b   1.000
_cell.length_c   1.000
_cell.angle_alpha   90.00
_cell.angle_beta   90.00
_cell.angle_gamma   90.00
#
_symmetry.space_group_name_H-M   'P 1'
#
loop_
_entity.id
_entity.type
_entity.pdbx_description
1 polymer ?
#
loop_
_entity_poly.entity_id
_entity_poly.type
_entity_poly.pdbx_seq_one_letter_code
_entity_poly.pdbx_strand_id
1 'polypeptide(L)'
;MLSPEAFEAAYPDDELADELPNSPIASLRDIQYLYGKLYTLATTGGGEYASYLTPDAAGDLVDTDDSLVVVRIDISGEDPTLADDTIGPVQLTRYTESLVQNVSHCKYPAARGIDHSITHQAGRNSDPDKLARYAKERLTKWATDDVVIDVAEEHPDGWIIEDLAALSEDETTLEAIEDAVTTSLGGESTTALLTVQVKTEPNGDYRWPGEIDAFLEAMRQRKLSKLVTKNDADDSSGDATGIVTGQPERTVGTSEDPQNYFLGKQLEKFPGLDIEEAWRSHPISEDAAITVMNADTFVEACTYRTFGTKVYYLPYFFGRPTPEKAYRLYNLLYQAATNDGDETPIERAYIDHREKNVDERDLRFYVSAVMPHQMSRYDVFGETLNGRLQYPRELAFTHNRLVDDTSAFNSITDWTPPLPTNDSWGLLTSDDSRLNSVSTGWYFYQTFAERDDADADADDPRIGALVSVLSGDAIAIEVLLEEYVQRIIDDQTDDSEHEGFPSFLVASQFAQLCSLADSKLELLRTTDTAKAPITREPTYEEHTMPDFDAIPITDGGHPADDKLESFIESTPALSSTADDKEAVATQRRGAFLLGSLVGDIGSYQEYHEDRSTTLVDQYPVKSITNSRIKKVTQETIAKTLTYTRQEKKQQGGYPGTKADHIVDRLRETILDPDPDDWEIDTDDLRFYYALGVTYGMNDHPWDTDAQDDETTTLEEEH
;
A
#
# COMPACT_ATOMS: atom_id res chain seq x y z
N MET A 1 21.95 -2.84 -11.53
CA MET A 1 22.00 -2.48 -10.09
C MET A 1 22.80 -3.56 -9.34
N LEU A 2 23.72 -3.18 -8.46
CA LEU A 2 24.56 -4.11 -7.67
C LEU A 2 23.72 -4.99 -6.74
N SER A 3 24.11 -6.26 -6.51
CA SER A 3 23.51 -7.04 -5.41
C SER A 3 23.86 -6.43 -4.05
N PRO A 4 23.10 -6.72 -2.96
CA PRO A 4 23.43 -6.22 -1.62
C PRO A 4 24.87 -6.50 -1.19
N GLU A 5 25.39 -7.70 -1.44
CA GLU A 5 26.78 -8.05 -1.11
C GLU A 5 27.80 -7.32 -1.98
N ALA A 6 27.48 -7.12 -3.26
CA ALA A 6 28.33 -6.36 -4.17
C ALA A 6 28.34 -4.86 -3.83
N PHE A 7 27.21 -4.32 -3.36
CA PHE A 7 27.09 -2.95 -2.89
C PHE A 7 27.91 -2.71 -1.63
N GLU A 8 27.80 -3.60 -0.64
CA GLU A 8 28.62 -3.54 0.60
C GLU A 8 30.12 -3.67 0.30
N ALA A 9 30.49 -4.50 -0.68
CA ALA A 9 31.89 -4.62 -1.12
C ALA A 9 32.40 -3.38 -1.89
N ALA A 10 31.52 -2.72 -2.65
CA ALA A 10 31.88 -1.54 -3.46
C ALA A 10 31.99 -0.27 -2.62
N TYR A 11 31.18 -0.13 -1.57
CA TYR A 11 31.16 1.05 -0.69
C TYR A 11 31.31 0.61 0.77
N PRO A 12 32.55 0.54 1.30
CA PRO A 12 32.79 0.28 2.72
C PRO A 12 32.22 1.37 3.64
N ASP A 13 32.11 1.10 4.94
CA ASP A 13 31.47 1.97 5.93
C ASP A 13 31.92 3.45 5.87
N ASP A 14 33.22 3.71 5.72
CA ASP A 14 33.78 5.06 5.68
C ASP A 14 33.42 5.80 4.39
N GLU A 15 33.47 5.13 3.25
CA GLU A 15 33.09 5.68 1.96
C GLU A 15 31.57 5.92 1.89
N LEU A 16 30.76 4.95 2.34
CA LEU A 16 29.32 5.10 2.36
C LEU A 16 28.87 6.21 3.33
N ALA A 17 29.53 6.36 4.48
CA ALA A 17 29.19 7.41 5.44
C ALA A 17 29.33 8.82 4.86
N ASP A 18 30.31 9.05 3.98
CA ASP A 18 30.52 10.35 3.31
C ASP A 18 29.46 10.64 2.24
N GLU A 19 28.83 9.59 1.69
CA GLU A 19 27.76 9.70 0.69
C GLU A 19 26.36 9.85 1.31
N LEU A 20 26.17 9.46 2.58
CA LEU A 20 24.87 9.51 3.25
C LEU A 20 24.48 10.94 3.70
N PRO A 21 23.18 11.27 3.71
CA PRO A 21 22.74 12.59 4.14
C PRO A 21 23.08 12.85 5.61
N ASN A 22 23.49 14.09 5.88
CA ASN A 22 23.92 14.52 7.20
C ASN A 22 22.76 14.88 8.15
N SER A 23 21.55 15.01 7.62
CA SER A 23 20.30 15.27 8.35
C SER A 23 19.61 13.98 8.79
N PRO A 24 18.81 14.01 9.87
CA PRO A 24 17.89 12.93 10.17
C PRO A 24 16.76 12.90 9.13
N ILE A 25 16.24 11.70 8.83
CA ILE A 25 15.06 11.54 7.98
C ILE A 25 13.85 12.11 8.72
N ALA A 26 13.25 13.17 8.18
CA ALA A 26 12.12 13.87 8.79
C ALA A 26 10.97 14.15 7.83
N SER A 27 11.14 13.87 6.54
CA SER A 27 10.15 14.13 5.48
C SER A 27 10.19 13.07 4.40
N LEU A 28 9.15 13.03 3.55
CA LEU A 28 9.14 12.24 2.33
C LEU A 28 10.33 12.57 1.41
N ARG A 29 10.74 13.84 1.35
CA ARG A 29 11.86 14.28 0.51
C ARG A 29 13.19 13.71 0.98
N ASP A 30 13.39 13.55 2.28
CA ASP A 30 14.58 12.89 2.82
C ASP A 30 14.61 11.40 2.46
N ILE A 31 13.45 10.73 2.49
CA ILE A 31 13.31 9.31 2.10
C ILE A 31 13.64 9.17 0.61
N GLN A 32 13.01 9.96 -0.25
CA GLN A 32 13.28 9.93 -1.69
C GLN A 32 14.74 10.25 -2.00
N TYR A 33 15.33 11.26 -1.35
CA TYR A 33 16.74 11.58 -1.56
C TYR A 33 17.64 10.40 -1.17
N LEU A 34 17.42 9.79 -0.01
CA LEU A 34 18.18 8.61 0.42
C LEU A 34 18.03 7.45 -0.57
N TYR A 35 16.81 7.17 -1.03
CA TYR A 35 16.54 6.12 -2.01
C TYR A 35 17.26 6.38 -3.32
N GLY A 36 17.12 7.60 -3.85
CA GLY A 36 17.79 8.02 -5.08
C GLY A 36 19.30 7.98 -4.96
N LYS A 37 19.86 8.32 -3.80
CA LYS A 37 21.30 8.21 -3.51
C LYS A 37 21.77 6.76 -3.53
N LEU A 38 21.07 5.87 -2.82
CA LEU A 38 21.38 4.43 -2.80
C LEU A 38 21.27 3.81 -4.19
N TYR A 39 20.23 4.15 -4.94
CA TYR A 39 20.03 3.70 -6.32
C TYR A 39 21.18 4.18 -7.23
N THR A 40 21.56 5.46 -7.12
CA THR A 40 22.65 6.06 -7.89
C THR A 40 23.97 5.34 -7.62
N LEU A 41 24.35 5.16 -6.34
CA LEU A 41 25.55 4.44 -5.95
C LEU A 41 25.56 3.00 -6.49
N ALA A 42 24.40 2.33 -6.47
CA ALA A 42 24.26 0.95 -6.91
C ALA A 42 24.19 0.76 -8.44
N THR A 43 24.09 1.83 -9.22
CA THR A 43 23.89 1.74 -10.68
C THR A 43 24.92 2.54 -11.46
N THR A 44 25.11 3.81 -11.10
CA THR A 44 25.98 4.75 -11.82
C THR A 44 27.23 5.11 -11.05
N GLY A 45 27.34 4.73 -9.78
CA GLY A 45 28.52 4.99 -8.96
C GLY A 45 28.40 6.24 -8.08
N GLY A 46 29.51 6.60 -7.43
CA GLY A 46 29.69 7.90 -6.77
C GLY A 46 30.17 9.00 -7.73
N GLY A 47 30.22 10.24 -7.24
CA GLY A 47 30.70 11.41 -7.99
C GLY A 47 29.62 12.46 -8.30
N GLU A 48 30.08 13.66 -8.67
CA GLU A 48 29.24 14.86 -8.84
C GLU A 48 28.11 14.67 -9.87
N TYR A 49 28.41 14.04 -11.00
CA TYR A 49 27.47 13.88 -12.11
C TYR A 49 26.74 12.53 -12.13
N ALA A 50 27.03 11.63 -11.19
CA ALA A 50 26.51 10.26 -11.22
C ALA A 50 24.97 10.19 -11.17
N SER A 51 24.34 11.12 -10.44
CA SER A 51 22.87 11.24 -10.33
C SER A 51 22.20 11.71 -11.63
N TYR A 52 22.96 12.31 -12.55
CA TYR A 52 22.42 12.78 -13.82
C TYR A 52 22.23 11.65 -14.83
N LEU A 53 23.03 10.59 -14.71
CA LEU A 53 23.05 9.48 -15.65
C LEU A 53 21.78 8.62 -15.53
N THR A 54 21.39 7.98 -16.63
CA THR A 54 20.16 7.16 -16.73
C THR A 54 20.48 5.77 -17.27
N PRO A 55 21.15 4.91 -16.48
CA PRO A 55 21.63 3.61 -16.96
C PRO A 55 20.49 2.68 -17.39
N ASP A 56 19.39 2.67 -16.64
CA ASP A 56 18.24 1.79 -16.90
C ASP A 56 17.54 2.12 -18.22
N ALA A 57 17.61 3.39 -18.66
CA ALA A 57 17.04 3.79 -19.96
C ALA A 57 17.67 3.03 -21.14
N ALA A 58 18.95 2.63 -20.99
CA ALA A 58 19.71 1.86 -21.96
C ALA A 58 20.06 0.45 -21.47
N GLY A 59 19.42 -0.03 -20.39
CA GLY A 59 19.71 -1.33 -19.79
C GLY A 59 19.56 -2.50 -20.77
N ASP A 60 18.51 -2.47 -21.60
CA ASP A 60 18.25 -3.47 -22.66
C ASP A 60 19.37 -3.56 -23.71
N LEU A 61 20.28 -2.57 -23.78
CA LEU A 61 21.37 -2.51 -24.76
C LEU A 61 22.67 -3.09 -24.22
N VAL A 62 22.79 -3.30 -22.91
CA VAL A 62 23.99 -3.82 -22.29
C VAL A 62 24.31 -5.21 -22.84
N ASP A 63 25.58 -5.42 -23.18
CA ASP A 63 26.13 -6.63 -23.76
C ASP A 63 25.53 -7.09 -25.10
N THR A 64 24.75 -6.21 -25.76
CA THR A 64 24.23 -6.45 -27.11
C THR A 64 25.25 -6.03 -28.16
N ASP A 65 25.47 -6.84 -29.20
CA ASP A 65 26.36 -6.46 -30.30
C ASP A 65 25.83 -5.23 -31.06
N ASP A 66 26.75 -4.39 -31.53
CA ASP A 66 26.44 -3.19 -32.32
C ASP A 66 25.49 -2.19 -31.63
N SER A 67 25.49 -2.21 -30.29
CA SER A 67 24.64 -1.37 -29.43
C SER A 67 25.25 0.01 -29.11
N LEU A 68 26.48 0.28 -29.54
CA LEU A 68 27.15 1.57 -29.37
C LEU A 68 27.81 2.03 -30.68
N VAL A 69 27.36 3.18 -31.18
CA VAL A 69 27.94 3.89 -32.33
C VAL A 69 28.75 5.09 -31.81
N VAL A 70 30.04 5.12 -32.10
CA VAL A 70 30.96 6.16 -31.61
C VAL A 70 31.51 6.95 -32.80
N VAL A 71 31.22 8.24 -32.86
CA VAL A 71 31.88 9.19 -33.78
C VAL A 71 33.18 9.67 -33.14
N ARG A 72 34.30 9.55 -33.84
CA ARG A 72 35.64 9.82 -33.29
C ARG A 72 36.22 11.07 -33.94
N ILE A 73 36.49 12.09 -33.13
CA ILE A 73 36.88 13.42 -33.59
C ILE A 73 38.22 13.82 -32.95
N ASP A 74 39.17 14.26 -33.77
CA ASP A 74 40.44 14.83 -33.33
C ASP A 74 40.33 16.36 -33.33
N ILE A 75 40.38 16.96 -32.13
CA ILE A 75 40.36 18.41 -31.91
C ILE A 75 41.70 18.91 -31.37
N SER A 76 42.74 18.09 -31.46
CA SER A 76 44.07 18.43 -30.93
C SER A 76 44.89 19.36 -31.85
N GLY A 77 44.40 19.61 -33.06
CA GLY A 77 45.01 20.45 -34.10
C GLY A 77 44.47 21.89 -34.13
N GLU A 78 44.86 22.65 -35.15
CA GLU A 78 44.29 24.00 -35.40
C GLU A 78 42.86 23.95 -35.94
N ASP A 79 42.53 22.89 -36.68
CA ASP A 79 41.20 22.64 -37.22
C ASP A 79 40.73 21.24 -36.76
N PRO A 80 39.48 21.10 -36.27
CA PRO A 80 38.94 19.81 -35.86
C PRO A 80 38.71 18.90 -37.08
N THR A 81 39.01 17.60 -36.95
CA THR A 81 38.87 16.61 -38.04
C THR A 81 38.33 15.27 -37.53
N LEU A 82 37.84 14.42 -38.43
CA LEU A 82 37.48 13.04 -38.09
C LEU A 82 38.71 12.15 -37.96
N ALA A 83 38.62 11.13 -37.10
CA ALA A 83 39.70 10.16 -36.91
C ALA A 83 40.09 9.45 -38.23
N ASP A 84 41.39 9.45 -38.54
CA ASP A 84 41.97 8.85 -39.75
C ASP A 84 42.84 7.62 -39.48
N ASP A 85 42.82 7.12 -38.23
CA ASP A 85 43.56 5.94 -37.81
C ASP A 85 42.93 4.63 -38.32
N THR A 86 43.51 3.48 -37.92
CA THR A 86 43.07 2.16 -38.40
C THR A 86 41.66 1.77 -37.95
N ILE A 87 41.10 2.42 -36.93
CA ILE A 87 39.72 2.19 -36.47
C ILE A 87 38.76 3.04 -37.32
N GLY A 88 39.21 4.22 -37.74
CA GLY A 88 38.46 5.13 -38.60
C GLY A 88 37.52 6.09 -37.85
N PRO A 89 36.71 6.86 -38.59
CA PRO A 89 35.93 7.99 -38.07
C PRO A 89 34.71 7.54 -37.25
N VAL A 90 34.22 6.31 -37.48
CA VAL A 90 33.09 5.72 -36.77
C VAL A 90 33.47 4.33 -36.29
N GLN A 91 33.27 4.08 -35.01
CA GLN A 91 33.45 2.76 -34.41
C GLN A 91 32.09 2.21 -33.98
N LEU A 92 31.76 1.02 -34.47
CA LEU A 92 30.64 0.22 -33.99
C LEU A 92 31.17 -0.76 -32.93
N THR A 93 30.56 -0.75 -31.75
CA THR A 93 31.00 -1.60 -30.64
C THR A 93 29.84 -1.96 -29.72
N ARG A 94 30.15 -2.74 -28.69
CA ARG A 94 29.22 -3.21 -27.67
C ARG A 94 29.19 -2.23 -26.51
N TYR A 95 27.99 -1.82 -26.10
CA TYR A 95 27.78 -1.12 -24.84
C TYR A 95 27.86 -2.13 -23.69
N THR A 96 28.77 -1.91 -22.76
CA THR A 96 28.99 -2.78 -21.59
C THR A 96 28.74 -2.02 -20.29
N GLU A 97 28.54 -2.71 -19.18
CA GLU A 97 28.36 -2.07 -17.86
C GLU A 97 29.52 -1.12 -17.51
N SER A 98 30.76 -1.48 -17.89
CA SER A 98 31.95 -0.65 -17.68
C SER A 98 31.95 0.66 -18.48
N LEU A 99 31.07 0.81 -19.48
CA LEU A 99 30.96 2.01 -20.30
C LEU A 99 29.84 2.96 -19.85
N VAL A 100 29.04 2.60 -18.84
CA VAL A 100 27.91 3.42 -18.36
C VAL A 100 28.36 4.83 -17.98
N GLN A 101 29.38 4.95 -17.12
CA GLN A 101 29.94 6.25 -16.74
C GLN A 101 30.64 6.94 -17.91
N ASN A 102 31.46 6.21 -18.68
CA ASN A 102 32.23 6.77 -19.79
C ASN A 102 31.33 7.37 -20.86
N VAL A 103 30.26 6.68 -21.25
CA VAL A 103 29.32 7.15 -22.27
C VAL A 103 28.40 8.25 -21.71
N SER A 104 28.21 8.31 -20.39
CA SER A 104 27.47 9.39 -19.70
C SER A 104 26.10 9.66 -20.33
N HIS A 105 25.30 8.61 -20.52
CA HIS A 105 23.95 8.74 -21.06
C HIS A 105 23.00 9.35 -20.03
N CYS A 106 22.34 10.46 -20.39
CA CYS A 106 21.34 11.13 -19.56
C CYS A 106 20.09 11.43 -20.41
N LYS A 107 19.00 10.73 -20.12
CA LYS A 107 17.72 10.79 -20.82
C LYS A 107 16.61 11.47 -20.00
N TYR A 108 15.65 12.10 -20.67
CA TYR A 108 14.40 12.54 -20.05
C TYR A 108 13.29 11.46 -20.14
N PRO A 109 12.56 11.14 -19.05
CA PRO A 109 11.49 10.14 -19.08
C PRO A 109 10.30 10.47 -20.01
N ALA A 110 9.94 9.47 -20.82
CA ALA A 110 8.70 9.16 -21.54
C ALA A 110 8.02 10.16 -22.51
N ALA A 111 7.93 11.47 -22.27
CA ALA A 111 6.99 12.31 -23.05
C ALA A 111 7.57 13.02 -24.29
N ARG A 112 8.90 13.22 -24.37
CA ARG A 112 9.53 14.00 -25.48
C ARG A 112 10.73 13.34 -26.16
N GLY A 113 11.27 12.23 -25.63
CA GLY A 113 12.38 11.49 -26.26
C GLY A 113 13.66 12.31 -26.47
N ILE A 114 13.95 13.25 -25.56
CA ILE A 114 15.14 14.11 -25.63
C ILE A 114 16.19 13.58 -24.65
N ASP A 115 17.40 13.34 -25.14
CA ASP A 115 18.58 13.11 -24.31
C ASP A 115 19.26 14.45 -24.01
N HIS A 116 19.68 14.65 -22.76
CA HIS A 116 20.36 15.87 -22.30
C HIS A 116 21.86 15.80 -22.52
N SER A 117 22.46 14.62 -22.44
CA SER A 117 23.88 14.45 -22.74
C SER A 117 24.16 14.35 -24.23
N ILE A 118 25.45 14.43 -24.58
CA ILE A 118 25.90 14.21 -25.95
C ILE A 118 25.59 12.77 -26.40
N THR A 119 25.39 11.81 -25.50
CA THR A 119 24.95 10.47 -25.89
C THR A 119 23.45 10.44 -26.18
N HIS A 120 23.06 9.88 -27.34
CA HIS A 120 21.66 9.69 -27.75
C HIS A 120 21.25 8.23 -27.70
N GLN A 121 20.02 7.94 -27.27
CA GLN A 121 19.44 6.62 -27.46
C GLN A 121 18.50 6.59 -28.67
N ALA A 122 18.84 5.77 -29.67
CA ALA A 122 17.97 5.56 -30.81
C ALA A 122 16.73 4.72 -30.45
N GLY A 123 15.65 4.91 -31.20
CA GLY A 123 14.47 4.04 -31.12
C GLY A 123 14.77 2.61 -31.58
N ARG A 124 13.92 1.66 -31.16
CA ARG A 124 14.07 0.23 -31.48
C ARG A 124 14.21 -0.01 -32.99
N ASN A 125 15.19 -0.84 -33.37
CA ASN A 125 15.47 -1.28 -34.75
C ASN A 125 15.52 -0.11 -35.75
N SER A 126 16.30 0.92 -35.42
CA SER A 126 16.50 2.06 -36.31
C SER A 126 17.38 1.66 -37.50
N ASP A 127 17.00 2.11 -38.69
CA ASP A 127 17.77 1.90 -39.91
C ASP A 127 19.08 2.73 -39.92
N PRO A 128 20.07 2.36 -40.76
CA PRO A 128 21.35 3.05 -40.84
C PRO A 128 21.25 4.55 -41.13
N ASP A 129 20.36 4.99 -42.02
CA ASP A 129 20.20 6.41 -42.37
C ASP A 129 19.71 7.20 -41.15
N LYS A 130 18.80 6.61 -40.38
CA LYS A 130 18.29 7.19 -39.14
C LYS A 130 19.38 7.27 -38.06
N LEU A 131 20.23 6.25 -37.93
CA LEU A 131 21.35 6.24 -36.99
C LEU A 131 22.43 7.26 -37.42
N ALA A 132 22.77 7.32 -38.70
CA ALA A 132 23.66 8.32 -39.27
C ALA A 132 23.17 9.75 -38.98
N ARG A 133 21.88 10.02 -39.18
CA ARG A 133 21.27 11.30 -38.81
C ARG A 133 21.46 11.60 -37.32
N TYR A 134 21.20 10.64 -36.43
CA TYR A 134 21.38 10.87 -34.99
C TYR A 134 22.83 11.10 -34.58
N ALA A 135 23.79 10.45 -35.24
CA ALA A 135 25.21 10.68 -35.06
C ALA A 135 25.60 12.12 -35.43
N LYS A 136 25.10 12.63 -36.57
CA LYS A 136 25.30 14.03 -36.99
C LYS A 136 24.65 15.03 -36.04
N GLU A 137 23.47 14.71 -35.50
CA GLU A 137 22.75 15.57 -34.56
C GLU A 137 23.50 15.81 -33.24
N ARG A 138 24.56 15.04 -32.95
CA ARG A 138 25.48 15.33 -31.84
C ARG A 138 26.26 16.63 -32.05
N LEU A 139 26.60 16.91 -33.30
CA LEU A 139 27.27 18.15 -33.71
C LEU A 139 26.24 19.24 -34.04
N THR A 140 25.19 18.88 -34.79
CA THR A 140 24.28 19.88 -35.39
C THR A 140 23.09 20.28 -34.50
N LYS A 141 22.82 19.55 -33.40
CA LYS A 141 21.75 19.90 -32.45
C LYS A 141 22.21 19.97 -31.00
N TRP A 142 23.07 19.05 -30.55
CA TRP A 142 23.50 19.06 -29.15
C TRP A 142 24.56 20.13 -28.90
N ALA A 143 25.64 20.15 -29.68
CA ALA A 143 26.71 21.15 -29.52
C ALA A 143 26.26 22.59 -29.84
N THR A 144 25.13 22.77 -30.51
CA THR A 144 24.55 24.06 -30.91
C THR A 144 23.29 24.45 -30.11
N ASP A 145 22.95 23.69 -29.07
CA ASP A 145 21.83 24.02 -28.17
C ASP A 145 22.18 25.25 -27.33
N ASP A 146 21.27 26.22 -27.20
CA ASP A 146 21.53 27.49 -26.52
C ASP A 146 22.11 27.29 -25.10
N VAL A 147 21.58 26.31 -24.33
CA VAL A 147 22.05 26.02 -22.97
C VAL A 147 23.46 25.40 -22.98
N VAL A 148 23.79 24.64 -24.01
CA VAL A 148 25.12 24.01 -24.17
C VAL A 148 26.15 25.05 -24.59
N ILE A 149 25.77 26.00 -25.44
CA ILE A 149 26.62 27.13 -25.83
C ILE A 149 26.91 28.04 -24.63
N ASP A 150 25.89 28.38 -23.83
CA ASP A 150 26.09 29.21 -22.63
C ASP A 150 27.14 28.60 -21.69
N VAL A 151 27.12 27.27 -21.50
CA VAL A 151 28.15 26.57 -20.72
C VAL A 151 29.51 26.62 -21.40
N ALA A 152 29.58 26.45 -22.71
CA ALA A 152 30.83 26.50 -23.46
C ALA A 152 31.52 27.88 -23.34
N GLU A 153 30.76 28.97 -23.32
CA GLU A 153 31.31 30.33 -23.18
C GLU A 153 31.93 30.59 -21.79
N GLU A 154 31.44 29.92 -20.75
CA GLU A 154 31.87 30.14 -19.36
C GLU A 154 32.90 29.11 -18.86
N HIS A 155 32.82 27.87 -19.34
CA HIS A 155 33.62 26.75 -18.83
C HIS A 155 35.07 26.78 -19.39
N PRO A 156 36.12 26.50 -18.56
CA PRO A 156 37.52 26.52 -19.03
C PRO A 156 37.82 25.60 -20.23
N ASP A 157 37.14 24.45 -20.28
CA ASP A 157 37.22 23.47 -21.37
C ASP A 157 36.09 23.60 -22.41
N GLY A 158 35.37 24.72 -22.41
CA GLY A 158 34.25 24.97 -23.31
C GLY A 158 34.63 25.02 -24.79
N TRP A 159 35.88 25.35 -25.10
CA TRP A 159 36.46 25.31 -26.45
C TRP A 159 36.27 23.95 -27.16
N ILE A 160 36.20 22.84 -26.39
CA ILE A 160 35.92 21.50 -26.94
C ILE A 160 34.53 21.46 -27.58
N ILE A 161 33.53 22.06 -26.95
CA ILE A 161 32.15 22.13 -27.45
C ILE A 161 32.08 23.07 -28.66
N GLU A 162 32.80 24.20 -28.60
CA GLU A 162 32.88 25.17 -29.71
C GLU A 162 33.45 24.53 -30.98
N ASP A 163 34.52 23.73 -30.85
CA ASP A 163 35.11 23.00 -31.99
C ASP A 163 34.15 21.95 -32.57
N LEU A 164 33.39 21.25 -31.71
CA LEU A 164 32.34 20.34 -32.17
C LEU A 164 31.20 21.07 -32.88
N ALA A 165 30.82 22.25 -32.40
CA ALA A 165 29.81 23.09 -33.02
C ALA A 165 30.31 23.62 -34.37
N ALA A 166 31.59 23.96 -34.51
CA ALA A 166 32.18 24.39 -35.78
C ALA A 166 32.09 23.28 -36.86
N LEU A 167 32.29 22.02 -36.48
CA LEU A 167 32.12 20.87 -37.39
C LEU A 167 30.68 20.70 -37.89
N SER A 168 29.69 21.28 -37.20
CA SER A 168 28.30 21.23 -37.65
C SER A 168 28.03 22.00 -38.94
N GLU A 169 28.93 22.93 -39.31
CA GLU A 169 28.83 23.73 -40.54
C GLU A 169 29.57 23.09 -41.74
N ASP A 170 30.37 22.04 -41.50
CA ASP A 170 31.09 21.33 -42.57
C ASP A 170 30.27 20.17 -43.13
N GLU A 171 29.57 20.44 -44.24
CA GLU A 171 28.81 19.44 -45.00
C GLU A 171 29.66 18.22 -45.39
N THR A 172 30.95 18.40 -45.68
CA THR A 172 31.84 17.28 -46.08
C THR A 172 32.09 16.34 -44.91
N THR A 173 32.32 16.89 -43.71
CA THR A 173 32.47 16.11 -42.48
C THR A 173 31.16 15.38 -42.14
N LEU A 174 30.03 16.06 -42.26
CA LEU A 174 28.72 15.46 -42.01
C LEU A 174 28.40 14.30 -42.97
N GLU A 175 28.67 14.46 -44.27
CA GLU A 175 28.54 13.38 -45.26
C GLU A 175 29.48 12.21 -44.95
N ALA A 176 30.71 12.48 -44.53
CA ALA A 176 31.67 11.45 -44.16
C ALA A 176 31.22 10.63 -42.93
N ILE A 177 30.60 11.28 -41.92
CA ILE A 177 30.00 10.58 -40.77
C ILE A 177 28.86 9.67 -41.24
N GLU A 178 27.98 10.18 -42.11
CA GLU A 178 26.84 9.42 -42.62
C GLU A 178 27.28 8.18 -43.40
N ASP A 179 28.19 8.35 -44.35
CA ASP A 179 28.76 7.26 -45.13
C ASP A 179 29.46 6.23 -44.23
N ALA A 180 30.20 6.67 -43.22
CA ALA A 180 30.90 5.80 -42.29
C ALA A 180 29.94 4.98 -41.39
N VAL A 181 28.88 5.60 -40.86
CA VAL A 181 27.86 4.88 -40.07
C VAL A 181 27.15 3.83 -40.94
N THR A 182 26.70 4.22 -42.13
CA THR A 182 25.97 3.32 -43.04
C THR A 182 26.85 2.17 -43.52
N THR A 183 28.13 2.43 -43.80
CA THR A 183 29.10 1.40 -44.19
C THR A 183 29.37 0.43 -43.05
N SER A 184 29.59 0.93 -41.83
CA SER A 184 29.87 0.10 -40.65
C SER A 184 28.71 -0.83 -40.27
N LEU A 185 27.47 -0.36 -40.44
CA LEU A 185 26.26 -1.16 -40.16
C LEU A 185 25.92 -2.14 -41.29
N GLY A 186 26.53 -2.03 -42.48
CA GLY A 186 26.31 -2.97 -43.58
C GLY A 186 24.86 -3.04 -44.11
N GLY A 187 24.02 -2.04 -43.80
CA GLY A 187 22.59 -2.04 -44.12
C GLY A 187 21.68 -2.66 -43.06
N GLU A 188 22.22 -3.13 -41.94
CA GLU A 188 21.45 -3.75 -40.86
C GLU A 188 20.82 -2.70 -39.94
N SER A 189 19.61 -2.97 -39.46
CA SER A 189 18.94 -2.12 -38.46
C SER A 189 19.29 -2.60 -37.07
N THR A 190 19.56 -1.65 -36.16
CA THR A 190 19.91 -1.97 -34.77
C THR A 190 19.28 -0.97 -33.79
N THR A 191 19.31 -1.29 -32.51
CA THR A 191 19.01 -0.36 -31.43
C THR A 191 20.32 -0.02 -30.75
N ALA A 192 20.71 1.25 -30.76
CA ALA A 192 22.03 1.65 -30.28
C ALA A 192 22.01 2.99 -29.54
N LEU A 193 23.00 3.17 -28.66
CA LEU A 193 23.44 4.47 -28.20
C LEU A 193 24.38 5.08 -29.25
N LEU A 194 24.28 6.40 -29.45
CA LEU A 194 25.16 7.16 -30.34
C LEU A 194 25.88 8.23 -29.55
N THR A 195 27.20 8.26 -29.63
CA THR A 195 28.03 9.17 -28.84
C THR A 195 29.25 9.66 -29.62
N VAL A 196 30.03 10.53 -28.99
CA VAL A 196 31.25 11.12 -29.54
C VAL A 196 32.43 10.81 -28.63
N GLN A 197 33.57 10.45 -29.21
CA GLN A 197 34.86 10.48 -28.56
C GLN A 197 35.70 11.62 -29.13
N VAL A 198 36.41 12.34 -28.27
CA VAL A 198 37.29 13.43 -28.70
C VAL A 198 38.72 13.22 -28.25
N LYS A 199 39.65 13.56 -29.13
CA LYS A 199 41.09 13.58 -28.83
C LYS A 199 41.54 15.03 -28.70
N THR A 200 42.03 15.39 -27.52
CA THR A 200 42.40 16.77 -27.15
C THR A 200 43.90 17.04 -27.23
N GLU A 201 44.73 16.00 -27.26
CA GLU A 201 46.18 16.11 -27.37
C GLU A 201 46.71 15.32 -28.58
N PRO A 202 47.71 15.81 -29.34
CA PRO A 202 48.14 15.17 -30.58
C PRO A 202 48.62 13.71 -30.43
N ASN A 203 49.20 13.39 -29.27
CA ASN A 203 49.65 12.04 -28.91
C ASN A 203 48.79 11.41 -27.80
N GLY A 204 47.65 12.01 -27.47
CA GLY A 204 46.72 11.51 -26.46
C GLY A 204 45.76 10.47 -27.04
N ASP A 205 45.10 9.75 -26.14
CA ASP A 205 44.03 8.83 -26.48
C ASP A 205 42.70 9.58 -26.70
N TYR A 206 41.77 8.92 -27.39
CA TYR A 206 40.40 9.40 -27.52
C TYR A 206 39.67 9.25 -26.20
N ARG A 207 39.12 10.37 -25.70
CA ARG A 207 38.40 10.45 -24.44
C ARG A 207 36.91 10.29 -24.66
N TRP A 208 36.26 9.62 -23.73
CA TRP A 208 34.82 9.46 -23.66
C TRP A 208 34.13 10.70 -23.08
N PRO A 209 32.83 10.88 -23.31
CA PRO A 209 32.10 12.03 -22.77
C PRO A 209 32.21 12.19 -21.26
N GLY A 210 32.12 11.09 -20.52
CA GLY A 210 32.24 11.07 -19.06
C GLY A 210 33.63 11.39 -18.52
N GLU A 211 34.62 11.48 -19.40
CA GLU A 211 35.96 11.93 -19.02
C GLU A 211 36.13 13.45 -19.24
N ILE A 212 35.14 14.16 -19.80
CA ILE A 212 35.25 15.57 -20.22
C ILE A 212 34.26 16.42 -19.42
N ASP A 213 34.79 17.23 -18.52
CA ASP A 213 34.00 18.01 -17.56
C ASP A 213 33.04 18.99 -18.26
N ALA A 214 33.47 19.64 -19.35
CA ALA A 214 32.60 20.52 -20.13
C ALA A 214 31.34 19.81 -20.67
N PHE A 215 31.44 18.54 -21.08
CA PHE A 215 30.27 17.78 -21.54
C PHE A 215 29.34 17.39 -20.39
N LEU A 216 29.90 17.09 -19.22
CA LEU A 216 29.15 16.75 -18.03
C LEU A 216 28.41 17.98 -17.47
N GLU A 217 29.06 19.14 -17.42
CA GLU A 217 28.42 20.38 -16.98
C GLU A 217 27.36 20.86 -17.98
N ALA A 218 27.61 20.75 -19.29
CA ALA A 218 26.60 21.04 -20.31
C ALA A 218 25.37 20.12 -20.19
N MET A 219 25.59 18.82 -19.94
CA MET A 219 24.52 17.87 -19.65
C MET A 219 23.73 18.28 -18.40
N ARG A 220 24.43 18.64 -17.32
CA ARG A 220 23.83 19.07 -16.04
C ARG A 220 22.93 20.29 -16.25
N GLN A 221 23.45 21.38 -16.83
CA GLN A 221 22.67 22.60 -17.06
C GLN A 221 21.46 22.37 -17.97
N ARG A 222 21.64 21.54 -19.02
CA ARG A 222 20.54 21.19 -19.92
C ARG A 222 19.46 20.35 -19.24
N LYS A 223 19.81 19.50 -18.25
CA LYS A 223 18.82 18.78 -17.43
C LYS A 223 18.10 19.73 -16.48
N LEU A 224 18.84 20.60 -15.79
CA LEU A 224 18.30 21.58 -14.83
C LEU A 224 17.34 22.59 -15.49
N SER A 225 17.68 23.09 -16.69
CA SER A 225 16.80 24.01 -17.43
C SER A 225 15.43 23.41 -17.77
N LYS A 226 15.30 22.08 -17.86
CA LYS A 226 14.00 21.42 -18.06
C LYS A 226 13.25 21.17 -16.76
N LEU A 227 13.96 20.98 -15.66
CA LEU A 227 13.37 20.73 -14.35
C LEU A 227 12.48 21.90 -13.91
N VAL A 228 12.96 23.14 -14.08
CA VAL A 228 12.24 24.35 -13.67
C VAL A 228 10.97 24.62 -14.50
N THR A 229 10.89 24.07 -15.72
CA THR A 229 9.75 24.21 -16.65
C THR A 229 8.78 23.03 -16.64
N LYS A 230 8.93 22.11 -15.67
CA LYS A 230 8.13 20.87 -15.62
C LYS A 230 6.66 21.17 -15.30
N ASN A 231 5.75 20.30 -15.77
CA ASN A 231 4.29 20.39 -15.58
C ASN A 231 3.66 21.72 -16.06
N ASP A 232 4.21 22.26 -17.15
CA ASP A 232 3.79 23.52 -17.79
C ASP A 232 4.06 24.78 -16.94
N ALA A 233 5.00 24.72 -15.99
CA ALA A 233 5.53 25.91 -15.33
C ALA A 233 6.39 26.75 -16.30
N ASP A 234 6.33 28.07 -16.16
CA ASP A 234 7.24 28.99 -16.84
C ASP A 234 8.63 28.96 -16.16
N ASP A 235 8.68 29.04 -14.83
CA ASP A 235 9.92 28.90 -14.02
C ASP A 235 9.59 28.65 -12.53
N SER A 236 9.61 27.38 -12.11
CA SER A 236 9.42 26.98 -10.70
C SER A 236 10.74 26.93 -9.92
N SER A 237 11.47 28.05 -9.87
CA SER A 237 12.73 28.17 -9.12
C SER A 237 12.88 29.46 -8.32
N GLY A 238 13.69 29.41 -7.26
CA GLY A 238 14.00 30.58 -6.42
C GLY A 238 14.97 30.27 -5.27
N ASP A 239 15.43 31.32 -4.58
CA ASP A 239 16.37 31.18 -3.46
C ASP A 239 15.63 30.81 -2.16
N ALA A 240 15.99 29.67 -1.57
CA ALA A 240 15.42 29.20 -0.31
C ALA A 240 16.43 28.32 0.46
N THR A 241 16.02 27.78 1.60
CA THR A 241 16.80 26.74 2.30
C THR A 241 16.31 25.38 1.83
N GLY A 242 17.19 24.59 1.20
CA GLY A 242 16.85 23.25 0.74
C GLY A 242 16.40 22.35 1.90
N ILE A 243 15.27 21.66 1.74
CA ILE A 243 14.68 20.83 2.81
C ILE A 243 15.57 19.63 3.16
N VAL A 244 16.30 19.10 2.17
CA VAL A 244 17.20 17.94 2.33
C VAL A 244 18.60 18.37 2.78
N THR A 245 19.16 19.40 2.14
CA THR A 245 20.54 19.87 2.36
C THR A 245 20.67 20.75 3.60
N GLY A 246 19.58 21.44 3.99
CA GLY A 246 19.56 22.45 5.05
C GLY A 246 20.39 23.70 4.75
N GLN A 247 20.83 23.90 3.50
CA GLN A 247 21.66 25.05 3.10
C GLN A 247 20.86 26.11 2.34
N PRO A 248 21.20 27.40 2.45
CA PRO A 248 20.67 28.45 1.57
C PRO A 248 21.25 28.30 0.16
N GLU A 249 20.39 28.09 -0.83
CA GLU A 249 20.78 27.86 -2.22
C GLU A 249 19.61 28.13 -3.18
N ARG A 250 19.86 27.99 -4.49
CA ARG A 250 18.80 28.01 -5.49
C ARG A 250 18.06 26.68 -5.46
N THR A 251 16.74 26.76 -5.39
CA THR A 251 15.84 25.61 -5.19
C THR A 251 14.75 25.56 -6.25
N VAL A 252 14.17 24.37 -6.41
CA VAL A 252 13.08 24.06 -7.34
C VAL A 252 11.94 23.38 -6.60
N GLY A 253 10.71 23.50 -7.12
CA GLY A 253 9.50 22.92 -6.52
C GLY A 253 8.87 21.74 -7.26
N THR A 254 9.36 21.42 -8.46
CA THR A 254 8.73 20.48 -9.41
C THR A 254 9.36 19.08 -9.43
N SER A 255 10.09 18.69 -8.40
CA SER A 255 10.66 17.33 -8.30
C SER A 255 9.57 16.26 -8.21
N GLU A 256 9.88 15.05 -8.65
CA GLU A 256 8.94 13.91 -8.63
C GLU A 256 8.51 13.57 -7.21
N ASP A 257 7.23 13.26 -7.05
CA ASP A 257 6.58 13.07 -5.76
C ASP A 257 5.44 12.06 -5.88
N PRO A 258 5.37 11.02 -5.01
CA PRO A 258 4.25 10.08 -4.93
C PRO A 258 2.85 10.73 -4.93
N GLN A 259 2.71 11.90 -4.29
CA GLN A 259 1.42 12.58 -4.16
C GLN A 259 1.15 13.55 -5.32
N ASN A 260 2.19 13.93 -6.05
CA ASN A 260 2.15 14.86 -7.18
C ASN A 260 1.36 16.14 -6.85
N TYR A 261 1.61 16.80 -5.70
CA TYR A 261 0.81 17.96 -5.25
C TYR A 261 0.75 19.16 -6.22
N PHE A 262 1.73 19.30 -7.12
CA PHE A 262 1.87 20.45 -8.03
C PHE A 262 1.69 20.04 -9.49
N LEU A 263 0.51 19.50 -9.82
CA LEU A 263 0.10 19.19 -11.19
C LEU A 263 -0.72 20.32 -11.82
N GLY A 264 -0.54 20.49 -13.14
CA GLY A 264 -1.21 21.52 -13.94
C GLY A 264 -2.74 21.58 -13.82
N LYS A 265 -3.43 20.48 -13.46
CA LYS A 265 -4.89 20.46 -13.25
C LYS A 265 -5.34 20.34 -11.80
N GLN A 266 -4.43 20.18 -10.83
CA GLN A 266 -4.76 20.30 -9.40
C GLN A 266 -4.88 21.76 -8.94
N LEU A 267 -4.35 22.69 -9.74
CA LEU A 267 -4.37 24.16 -9.58
C LEU A 267 -5.74 24.77 -9.19
N GLU A 268 -6.86 24.19 -9.58
CA GLU A 268 -8.17 24.86 -9.47
C GLU A 268 -8.82 24.82 -8.08
N LYS A 269 -8.30 24.08 -7.09
CA LYS A 269 -9.09 23.79 -5.86
C LYS A 269 -8.52 24.28 -4.54
N PHE A 270 -7.22 24.59 -4.40
CA PHE A 270 -6.64 24.97 -3.10
C PHE A 270 -5.71 26.19 -3.19
N PRO A 271 -5.98 27.27 -2.44
CA PRO A 271 -5.06 28.41 -2.33
C PRO A 271 -3.69 27.94 -1.80
N GLY A 272 -2.61 28.21 -2.55
CA GLY A 272 -1.24 27.89 -2.13
C GLY A 272 -0.58 26.71 -2.86
N LEU A 273 -1.31 25.96 -3.69
CA LEU A 273 -0.73 24.96 -4.61
C LEU A 273 -0.47 25.57 -6.00
N ASP A 274 0.33 26.64 -6.01
CA ASP A 274 0.81 27.28 -7.24
C ASP A 274 2.11 26.61 -7.69
N ILE A 275 2.14 26.09 -8.91
CA ILE A 275 3.30 25.40 -9.44
C ILE A 275 4.51 26.33 -9.62
N GLU A 276 4.30 27.59 -10.01
CA GLU A 276 5.39 28.56 -10.17
C GLU A 276 6.08 28.86 -8.83
N GLU A 277 5.33 28.71 -7.74
CA GLU A 277 5.78 29.01 -6.39
C GLU A 277 5.97 27.78 -5.51
N ALA A 278 5.96 26.59 -6.12
CA ALA A 278 6.12 25.31 -5.42
C ALA A 278 7.44 25.26 -4.64
N TRP A 279 8.50 25.88 -5.16
CA TRP A 279 9.81 26.00 -4.50
C TRP A 279 9.75 26.71 -3.15
N ARG A 280 8.71 27.52 -2.87
CA ARG A 280 8.55 28.15 -1.55
C ARG A 280 8.04 27.19 -0.48
N SER A 281 7.21 26.22 -0.88
CA SER A 281 6.60 25.24 0.02
C SER A 281 7.41 23.96 0.13
N HIS A 282 8.06 23.57 -0.97
CA HIS A 282 8.89 22.38 -1.09
C HIS A 282 10.26 22.73 -1.70
N PRO A 283 11.06 23.58 -1.04
CA PRO A 283 12.37 23.98 -1.54
C PRO A 283 13.31 22.79 -1.56
N ILE A 284 13.72 22.34 -2.75
CA ILE A 284 14.75 21.30 -2.92
C ILE A 284 15.85 21.87 -3.81
N SER A 285 17.11 21.66 -3.46
CA SER A 285 18.21 22.09 -4.31
C SER A 285 18.17 21.40 -5.67
N GLU A 286 18.71 22.06 -6.69
CA GLU A 286 18.70 21.54 -8.06
C GLU A 286 19.28 20.11 -8.16
N ASP A 287 20.45 19.87 -7.55
CA ASP A 287 21.09 18.54 -7.57
C ASP A 287 20.35 17.50 -6.71
N ALA A 288 19.80 17.94 -5.57
CA ALA A 288 19.00 17.05 -4.73
C ALA A 288 17.69 16.66 -5.41
N ALA A 289 17.10 17.55 -6.20
CA ALA A 289 15.90 17.25 -6.98
C ALA A 289 16.17 16.20 -8.06
N ILE A 290 17.34 16.24 -8.71
CA ILE A 290 17.76 15.17 -9.63
C ILE A 290 17.95 13.85 -8.89
N THR A 291 18.55 13.87 -7.70
CA THR A 291 18.71 12.66 -6.88
C THR A 291 17.36 12.09 -6.47
N VAL A 292 16.41 12.94 -6.04
CA VAL A 292 15.02 12.54 -5.71
C VAL A 292 14.32 11.86 -6.88
N MET A 293 14.52 12.32 -8.12
CA MET A 293 13.96 11.68 -9.32
C MET A 293 14.49 10.26 -9.54
N ASN A 294 15.73 9.97 -9.16
CA ASN A 294 16.29 8.62 -9.27
C ASN A 294 15.69 7.63 -8.26
N ALA A 295 14.90 8.11 -7.30
CA ALA A 295 14.23 7.25 -6.32
C ALA A 295 13.07 6.45 -6.92
N ASP A 296 12.58 6.82 -8.11
CA ASP A 296 11.36 6.29 -8.71
C ASP A 296 11.33 4.76 -8.74
N THR A 297 12.42 4.11 -9.16
CA THR A 297 12.54 2.64 -9.16
C THR A 297 12.20 2.02 -7.80
N PHE A 298 12.72 2.58 -6.70
CA PHE A 298 12.46 2.08 -5.36
C PHE A 298 11.13 2.53 -4.79
N VAL A 299 10.68 3.73 -5.12
CA VAL A 299 9.37 4.25 -4.73
C VAL A 299 8.25 3.40 -5.36
N GLU A 300 8.35 3.10 -6.65
CA GLU A 300 7.39 2.27 -7.38
C GLU A 300 7.40 0.81 -6.91
N ALA A 301 8.58 0.25 -6.66
CA ALA A 301 8.72 -1.10 -6.10
C ALA A 301 8.09 -1.25 -4.70
N CYS A 302 7.97 -0.15 -3.96
CA CYS A 302 7.36 -0.11 -2.63
C CYS A 302 5.87 0.26 -2.66
N THR A 303 5.13 -0.15 -3.71
CA THR A 303 3.71 0.15 -3.85
C THR A 303 2.84 -1.09 -3.94
N TYR A 304 1.60 -0.96 -3.48
CA TYR A 304 0.55 -1.97 -3.65
C TYR A 304 -0.72 -1.31 -4.16
N ARG A 305 -1.48 -2.00 -5.01
CA ARG A 305 -2.76 -1.49 -5.54
C ARG A 305 -3.93 -2.17 -4.86
N THR A 306 -4.81 -1.37 -4.26
CA THR A 306 -6.03 -1.84 -3.58
C THR A 306 -7.11 -0.76 -3.63
N PHE A 307 -8.39 -1.15 -3.71
CA PHE A 307 -9.54 -0.22 -3.76
C PHE A 307 -9.43 0.85 -4.86
N GLY A 308 -8.91 0.49 -6.04
CA GLY A 308 -8.65 1.46 -7.12
C GLY A 308 -7.50 2.44 -6.84
N THR A 309 -6.87 2.38 -5.67
CA THR A 309 -5.78 3.27 -5.23
C THR A 309 -4.44 2.59 -5.28
N LYS A 310 -3.40 3.43 -5.29
CA LYS A 310 -2.01 3.05 -5.13
C LYS A 310 -1.56 3.47 -3.73
N VAL A 311 -1.19 2.49 -2.91
CA VAL A 311 -0.70 2.70 -1.56
C VAL A 311 0.82 2.54 -1.56
N TYR A 312 1.52 3.57 -1.11
CA TYR A 312 2.97 3.58 -0.93
C TYR A 312 3.32 3.11 0.47
N TYR A 313 4.31 2.22 0.58
CA TYR A 313 4.85 1.72 1.84
C TYR A 313 6.38 1.88 1.82
N LEU A 314 6.87 3.10 2.04
CA LEU A 314 8.31 3.37 1.88
C LEU A 314 9.05 3.10 3.19
N PRO A 315 9.81 1.99 3.33
CA PRO A 315 10.57 1.70 4.54
C PRO A 315 11.71 2.70 4.75
N TYR A 316 11.90 3.16 5.98
CA TYR A 316 13.09 3.94 6.33
C TYR A 316 13.46 3.74 7.80
N PHE A 317 14.73 3.98 8.13
CA PHE A 317 15.16 3.96 9.52
C PHE A 317 15.11 5.37 10.11
N PHE A 318 14.41 5.51 11.23
CA PHE A 318 14.27 6.76 11.95
C PHE A 318 15.64 7.28 12.44
N GLY A 319 15.80 8.61 12.39
CA GLY A 319 17.01 9.31 12.78
C GLY A 319 17.98 9.53 11.61
N ARG A 320 19.25 9.75 11.94
CA ARG A 320 20.31 9.99 10.94
C ARG A 320 20.72 8.66 10.30
N PRO A 321 20.81 8.58 8.97
CA PRO A 321 21.33 7.39 8.30
C PRO A 321 22.75 7.07 8.73
N THR A 322 23.04 5.78 8.87
CA THR A 322 24.36 5.21 9.16
C THR A 322 24.62 4.12 8.13
N PRO A 323 25.88 3.79 7.78
CA PRO A 323 26.18 2.72 6.81
C PRO A 323 25.42 1.43 7.09
N GLU A 324 25.43 0.94 8.34
CA GLU A 324 24.69 -0.26 8.74
C GLU A 324 23.19 -0.21 8.39
N LYS A 325 22.51 0.91 8.73
CA LYS A 325 21.10 1.14 8.41
C LYS A 325 20.87 1.28 6.90
N ALA A 326 21.82 1.89 6.19
CA ALA A 326 21.76 2.08 4.75
C ALA A 326 21.88 0.75 3.99
N TYR A 327 22.79 -0.15 4.38
CA TYR A 327 22.86 -1.50 3.79
C TYR A 327 21.57 -2.29 4.02
N ARG A 328 21.01 -2.24 5.23
CA ARG A 328 19.75 -2.90 5.55
C ARG A 328 18.59 -2.35 4.71
N LEU A 329 18.50 -1.02 4.62
CA LEU A 329 17.49 -0.38 3.77
C LEU A 329 17.68 -0.77 2.31
N TYR A 330 18.91 -0.70 1.80
CA TYR A 330 19.22 -1.10 0.43
C TYR A 330 18.84 -2.54 0.16
N ASN A 331 19.07 -3.48 1.08
CA ASN A 331 18.62 -4.87 0.93
C ASN A 331 17.09 -4.97 0.79
N LEU A 332 16.33 -4.26 1.64
CA LEU A 332 14.86 -4.25 1.55
C LEU A 332 14.38 -3.69 0.20
N LEU A 333 14.98 -2.59 -0.26
CA LEU A 333 14.63 -1.94 -1.52
C LEU A 333 15.04 -2.77 -2.74
N TYR A 334 16.22 -3.40 -2.69
CA TYR A 334 16.72 -4.29 -3.72
C TYR A 334 15.77 -5.47 -3.89
N GLN A 335 15.47 -6.19 -2.79
CA GLN A 335 14.48 -7.27 -2.80
C GLN A 335 13.13 -6.77 -3.31
N ALA A 336 12.73 -5.55 -2.92
CA ALA A 336 11.46 -5.02 -3.35
C ALA A 336 11.38 -4.82 -4.87
N ALA A 337 12.47 -4.35 -5.47
CA ALA A 337 12.58 -4.06 -6.90
C ALA A 337 12.88 -5.28 -7.77
N THR A 338 13.48 -6.34 -7.22
CA THR A 338 13.88 -7.53 -7.99
C THR A 338 13.00 -8.75 -7.78
N ASN A 339 12.16 -8.78 -6.74
CA ASN A 339 11.28 -9.92 -6.47
C ASN A 339 9.87 -9.66 -7.04
N ASP A 340 9.42 -10.54 -7.93
CA ASP A 340 8.07 -10.53 -8.53
C ASP A 340 6.99 -11.13 -7.61
N GLY A 341 7.21 -11.19 -6.29
CA GLY A 341 6.24 -11.76 -5.35
C GLY A 341 5.11 -10.78 -5.02
N ASP A 342 3.91 -11.30 -4.74
CA ASP A 342 2.71 -10.50 -4.41
C ASP A 342 2.72 -9.90 -2.99
N GLU A 343 3.79 -10.14 -2.21
CA GLU A 343 3.97 -9.63 -0.87
C GLU A 343 4.10 -8.10 -0.85
N THR A 344 3.37 -7.44 0.05
CA THR A 344 3.53 -6.02 0.34
C THR A 344 4.91 -5.73 0.95
N PRO A 345 5.42 -4.47 0.87
CA PRO A 345 6.66 -4.11 1.54
C PRO A 345 6.65 -4.33 3.06
N ILE A 346 5.47 -4.32 3.69
CA ILE A 346 5.28 -4.63 5.12
C ILE A 346 5.51 -6.12 5.40
N GLU A 347 4.95 -7.00 4.57
CA GLU A 347 5.16 -8.44 4.70
C GLU A 347 6.62 -8.82 4.47
N ARG A 348 7.23 -8.26 3.43
CA ARG A 348 8.66 -8.47 3.14
C ARG A 348 9.53 -8.05 4.33
N ALA A 349 9.27 -6.86 4.89
CA ALA A 349 9.98 -6.39 6.08
C ALA A 349 9.73 -7.27 7.32
N TYR A 350 8.54 -7.86 7.46
CA TYR A 350 8.22 -8.80 8.53
C TYR A 350 9.01 -10.10 8.41
N ILE A 351 9.05 -10.69 7.21
CA ILE A 351 9.81 -11.91 6.92
C ILE A 351 11.29 -11.68 7.22
N ASP A 352 11.85 -10.58 6.70
CA ASP A 352 13.25 -10.20 6.95
C ASP A 352 13.52 -9.96 8.44
N HIS A 353 12.61 -9.32 9.17
CA HIS A 353 12.73 -9.12 10.62
C HIS A 353 12.79 -10.45 11.37
N ARG A 354 11.89 -11.40 11.06
CA ARG A 354 11.84 -12.73 11.69
C ARG A 354 13.14 -13.51 11.49
N GLU A 355 13.79 -13.34 10.34
CA GLU A 355 15.01 -14.04 10.00
C GLU A 355 16.28 -13.34 10.54
N LYS A 356 16.29 -12.00 10.65
CA LYS A 356 17.52 -11.20 10.83
C LYS A 356 17.58 -10.34 12.10
N ASN A 357 16.62 -10.43 13.04
CA ASN A 357 16.60 -9.65 14.30
C ASN A 357 16.80 -8.13 14.08
N VAL A 358 15.98 -7.53 13.21
CA VAL A 358 16.00 -6.07 13.01
C VAL A 358 15.42 -5.37 14.26
N ASP A 359 15.98 -4.25 14.73
CA ASP A 359 15.34 -3.51 15.83
C ASP A 359 14.10 -2.75 15.30
N GLU A 360 12.90 -3.28 15.60
CA GLU A 360 11.61 -2.72 15.20
C GLU A 360 11.42 -1.25 15.64
N ARG A 361 12.18 -0.80 16.66
CA ARG A 361 12.04 0.56 17.17
C ARG A 361 12.53 1.61 16.20
N ASP A 362 13.40 1.28 15.26
CA ASP A 362 13.96 2.25 14.32
C ASP A 362 13.35 2.14 12.92
N LEU A 363 12.85 0.98 12.50
CA LEU A 363 12.19 0.84 11.20
C LEU A 363 10.80 1.50 11.21
N ARG A 364 10.56 2.35 10.21
CA ARG A 364 9.32 3.07 9.98
C ARG A 364 8.92 2.94 8.52
N PHE A 365 7.65 3.24 8.25
CA PHE A 365 7.12 3.31 6.89
C PHE A 365 6.49 4.67 6.70
N TYR A 366 6.85 5.33 5.60
CA TYR A 366 5.98 6.36 5.05
C TYR A 366 4.83 5.65 4.34
N VAL A 367 3.61 5.97 4.75
CA VAL A 367 2.39 5.39 4.18
C VAL A 367 1.59 6.50 3.53
N SER A 368 1.22 6.33 2.27
CA SER A 368 0.34 7.27 1.56
C SER A 368 -0.54 6.51 0.59
N ALA A 369 -1.85 6.79 0.60
CA ALA A 369 -2.80 6.23 -0.36
C ALA A 369 -3.24 7.29 -1.35
N VAL A 370 -3.05 7.04 -2.66
CA VAL A 370 -3.40 7.97 -3.74
C VAL A 370 -4.16 7.29 -4.86
N MET A 371 -5.14 7.99 -5.44
CA MET A 371 -5.84 7.55 -6.65
C MET A 371 -5.43 8.42 -7.84
N PRO A 372 -4.74 7.85 -8.84
CA PRO A 372 -4.48 8.56 -10.09
C PRO A 372 -5.70 8.49 -11.02
N HIS A 373 -6.31 9.64 -11.34
CA HIS A 373 -7.46 9.71 -12.26
C HIS A 373 -7.05 9.93 -13.71
N GLN A 374 -6.17 10.92 -13.93
CA GLN A 374 -5.60 11.29 -15.23
C GLN A 374 -4.14 11.71 -15.01
N MET A 375 -3.36 11.88 -16.09
CA MET A 375 -1.96 12.37 -16.06
C MET A 375 -1.72 13.72 -15.33
N SER A 376 -2.76 14.34 -14.77
CA SER A 376 -2.73 15.68 -14.16
C SER A 376 -3.60 15.85 -12.91
N ARG A 377 -4.20 14.76 -12.38
CA ARG A 377 -5.00 14.82 -11.14
C ARG A 377 -4.86 13.55 -10.31
N TYR A 378 -4.49 13.74 -9.05
CA TYR A 378 -4.40 12.71 -8.02
C TYR A 378 -5.28 13.12 -6.85
N ASP A 379 -6.04 12.18 -6.29
CA ASP A 379 -6.71 12.34 -5.01
C ASP A 379 -5.89 11.62 -3.92
N VAL A 380 -5.64 12.27 -2.78
CA VAL A 380 -4.83 11.76 -1.67
C VAL A 380 -5.76 11.47 -0.49
N PHE A 381 -5.78 10.21 -0.03
CA PHE A 381 -6.75 9.71 0.97
C PHE A 381 -6.21 9.79 2.39
N GLY A 382 -4.89 9.74 2.54
CA GLY A 382 -4.22 9.83 3.83
C GLY A 382 -2.72 9.66 3.68
N GLU A 383 -1.97 10.24 4.62
CA GLU A 383 -0.53 10.12 4.69
C GLU A 383 -0.04 10.04 6.15
N THR A 384 1.06 9.32 6.37
CA THR A 384 1.83 9.36 7.61
C THR A 384 3.29 9.08 7.35
N LEU A 385 4.17 9.71 8.14
CA LEU A 385 5.59 9.33 8.22
C LEU A 385 5.85 8.25 9.28
N ASN A 386 4.87 7.93 10.14
CA ASN A 386 5.10 7.16 11.36
C ASN A 386 4.53 5.74 11.32
N GLY A 387 4.27 5.19 10.13
CA GLY A 387 3.83 3.80 9.99
C GLY A 387 4.81 2.84 10.66
N ARG A 388 4.28 1.84 11.38
CA ARG A 388 5.10 0.84 12.10
C ARG A 388 4.61 -0.55 11.79
N LEU A 389 5.56 -1.47 11.63
CA LEU A 389 5.27 -2.89 11.43
C LEU A 389 4.45 -3.50 12.58
N GLN A 390 4.64 -2.98 13.80
CA GLN A 390 3.99 -3.47 15.01
C GLN A 390 2.45 -3.52 14.89
N TYR A 391 1.82 -2.47 14.34
CA TYR A 391 0.35 -2.38 14.33
C TYR A 391 -0.34 -3.43 13.44
N PRO A 392 -0.02 -3.53 12.12
CA PRO A 392 -0.65 -4.54 11.28
C PRO A 392 -0.29 -5.97 11.70
N ARG A 393 0.94 -6.19 12.21
CA ARG A 393 1.40 -7.48 12.73
C ARG A 393 0.64 -7.92 13.98
N GLU A 394 0.57 -7.05 14.99
CA GLU A 394 -0.10 -7.39 16.24
C GLU A 394 -1.61 -7.51 16.02
N LEU A 395 -2.22 -6.70 15.14
CA LEU A 395 -3.63 -6.87 14.78
C LEU A 395 -3.87 -8.24 14.15
N ALA A 396 -3.01 -8.66 13.22
CA ALA A 396 -3.09 -9.99 12.62
C ALA A 396 -2.97 -11.11 13.65
N PHE A 397 -2.01 -10.99 14.58
CA PHE A 397 -1.81 -11.96 15.66
C PHE A 397 -3.01 -12.00 16.62
N THR A 398 -3.48 -10.85 17.08
CA THR A 398 -4.63 -10.73 17.99
C THR A 398 -5.87 -11.32 17.37
N HIS A 399 -6.12 -11.07 16.08
CA HIS A 399 -7.27 -11.63 15.39
C HIS A 399 -7.21 -13.16 15.28
N ASN A 400 -6.06 -13.73 14.87
CA ASN A 400 -5.90 -15.18 14.80
C ASN A 400 -6.08 -15.84 16.16
N ARG A 401 -5.49 -15.27 17.22
CA ARG A 401 -5.68 -15.75 18.60
C ARG A 401 -7.14 -15.68 19.03
N LEU A 402 -7.85 -14.61 18.69
CA LEU A 402 -9.27 -14.45 19.03
C LEU A 402 -10.11 -15.59 18.45
N VAL A 403 -9.96 -15.89 17.16
CA VAL A 403 -10.81 -16.88 16.48
C VAL A 403 -10.42 -18.32 16.77
N ASP A 404 -9.16 -18.60 17.09
CA ASP A 404 -8.69 -19.96 17.38
C ASP A 404 -8.82 -20.35 18.86
N ASP A 405 -8.55 -19.43 19.77
CA ASP A 405 -8.29 -19.80 21.16
C ASP A 405 -9.45 -19.39 22.09
N THR A 406 -10.33 -18.47 21.70
CA THR A 406 -11.29 -17.91 22.66
C THR A 406 -12.64 -18.62 22.68
N SER A 407 -13.25 -18.61 23.87
CA SER A 407 -14.60 -19.12 24.13
C SER A 407 -15.72 -18.44 23.34
N ALA A 408 -15.47 -17.33 22.65
CA ALA A 408 -16.44 -16.69 21.76
C ALA A 408 -16.65 -17.47 20.45
N PHE A 409 -15.59 -18.11 19.94
CA PHE A 409 -15.59 -18.83 18.66
C PHE A 409 -15.35 -20.34 18.82
N ASN A 410 -14.91 -20.78 20.00
CA ASN A 410 -14.59 -22.17 20.28
C ASN A 410 -15.29 -22.68 21.54
N SER A 411 -15.73 -23.93 21.50
CA SER A 411 -16.37 -24.61 22.63
C SER A 411 -15.61 -25.88 22.99
N ILE A 412 -15.46 -26.12 24.29
CA ILE A 412 -14.93 -27.36 24.86
C ILE A 412 -16.03 -28.23 25.48
N THR A 413 -17.29 -27.87 25.23
CA THR A 413 -18.49 -28.54 25.75
C THR A 413 -19.28 -29.16 24.61
N ASP A 414 -20.27 -30.00 24.93
CA ASP A 414 -21.21 -30.58 23.93
C ASP A 414 -22.23 -29.56 23.39
N TRP A 415 -21.92 -28.27 23.44
CA TRP A 415 -22.74 -27.17 22.97
C TRP A 415 -21.91 -26.28 22.04
N THR A 416 -22.54 -25.70 21.02
CA THR A 416 -21.86 -24.80 20.09
C THR A 416 -21.25 -23.56 20.75
N PRO A 417 -20.19 -22.98 20.17
CA PRO A 417 -19.68 -21.68 20.62
C PRO A 417 -20.73 -20.56 20.46
N PRO A 418 -20.55 -19.39 21.12
CA PRO A 418 -21.40 -18.22 20.93
C PRO A 418 -21.53 -17.77 19.48
N LEU A 419 -20.43 -17.80 18.73
CA LEU A 419 -20.40 -17.39 17.32
C LEU A 419 -19.96 -18.52 16.40
N PRO A 420 -20.52 -18.60 15.19
CA PRO A 420 -20.17 -19.64 14.24
C PRO A 420 -18.79 -19.39 13.62
N THR A 421 -18.10 -20.46 13.25
CA THR A 421 -16.87 -20.45 12.45
C THR A 421 -17.07 -21.23 11.14
N ASN A 422 -16.23 -20.97 10.14
CA ASN A 422 -16.25 -21.68 8.87
C ASN A 422 -14.90 -21.55 8.14
N ASP A 423 -14.35 -22.68 7.70
CA ASP A 423 -13.02 -22.71 7.03
C ASP A 423 -12.97 -21.94 5.70
N SER A 424 -14.13 -21.73 5.05
CA SER A 424 -14.22 -20.94 3.81
C SER A 424 -14.26 -19.43 4.08
N TRP A 425 -14.40 -19.01 5.34
CA TRP A 425 -14.45 -17.62 5.75
C TRP A 425 -13.16 -17.22 6.42
N GLY A 426 -12.31 -16.52 5.67
CA GLY A 426 -10.95 -16.20 6.09
C GLY A 426 -10.84 -15.45 7.40
N LEU A 427 -11.87 -14.73 7.88
CA LEU A 427 -11.87 -14.01 9.18
C LEU A 427 -12.39 -14.86 10.36
N LEU A 428 -12.74 -16.12 10.14
CA LEU A 428 -13.28 -17.02 11.16
C LEU A 428 -12.40 -18.23 11.45
N THR A 429 -11.18 -18.22 10.93
CA THR A 429 -10.13 -19.22 11.16
C THR A 429 -8.78 -18.53 11.29
N SER A 430 -7.81 -19.14 11.97
CA SER A 430 -6.43 -18.66 11.85
C SER A 430 -5.91 -18.84 10.44
N ASP A 431 -5.18 -17.82 10.01
CA ASP A 431 -4.59 -17.78 8.68
C ASP A 431 -3.19 -17.17 8.75
N ASP A 432 -2.20 -17.87 8.19
CA ASP A 432 -0.84 -17.36 8.04
C ASP A 432 -0.80 -16.12 7.10
N SER A 433 -1.82 -15.97 6.24
CA SER A 433 -2.00 -14.81 5.36
C SER A 433 -2.68 -13.62 6.04
N ARG A 434 -3.00 -13.68 7.35
CA ARG A 434 -3.68 -12.58 8.05
C ARG A 434 -2.95 -11.25 7.94
N LEU A 435 -1.62 -11.25 8.01
CA LEU A 435 -0.82 -10.03 7.84
C LEU A 435 -0.98 -9.46 6.42
N ASN A 436 -1.03 -10.32 5.40
CA ASN A 436 -1.35 -9.92 4.02
C ASN A 436 -2.72 -9.23 3.99
N SER A 437 -3.74 -9.87 4.57
CA SER A 437 -5.10 -9.32 4.58
C SER A 437 -5.17 -7.95 5.25
N VAL A 438 -4.48 -7.75 6.37
CA VAL A 438 -4.42 -6.46 7.06
C VAL A 438 -3.64 -5.41 6.26
N SER A 439 -2.47 -5.77 5.72
CA SER A 439 -1.58 -4.83 5.01
C SER A 439 -2.08 -4.44 3.61
N THR A 440 -2.93 -5.24 2.99
CA THR A 440 -3.54 -4.96 1.68
C THR A 440 -4.91 -4.28 1.78
N GLY A 441 -5.47 -4.20 2.99
CA GLY A 441 -6.82 -3.71 3.26
C GLY A 441 -7.92 -4.75 3.07
N TRP A 442 -7.61 -5.94 2.54
CA TRP A 442 -8.57 -7.04 2.35
C TRP A 442 -9.33 -7.39 3.64
N TYR A 443 -8.72 -7.14 4.80
CA TYR A 443 -9.34 -7.25 6.12
C TYR A 443 -10.63 -6.41 6.26
N PHE A 444 -10.62 -5.17 5.76
CA PHE A 444 -11.78 -4.28 5.77
C PHE A 444 -12.72 -4.52 4.59
N TYR A 445 -12.18 -4.92 3.43
CA TYR A 445 -12.99 -5.29 2.26
C TYR A 445 -14.02 -6.37 2.59
N GLN A 446 -13.64 -7.38 3.37
CA GLN A 446 -14.51 -8.50 3.73
C GLN A 446 -15.68 -8.11 4.64
N THR A 447 -15.62 -6.96 5.32
CA THR A 447 -16.53 -6.60 6.42
C THR A 447 -17.29 -5.29 6.19
N PHE A 448 -16.75 -4.40 5.37
CA PHE A 448 -17.35 -3.10 5.03
C PHE A 448 -18.31 -3.22 3.85
N ALA A 449 -19.11 -2.17 3.62
CA ALA A 449 -20.07 -2.15 2.52
C ALA A 449 -19.35 -2.22 1.15
N GLU A 450 -19.95 -2.94 0.21
CA GLU A 450 -19.44 -3.08 -1.15
C GLU A 450 -19.50 -1.77 -1.92
N ARG A 451 -18.47 -1.52 -2.72
CA ARG A 451 -18.30 -0.31 -3.53
C ARG A 451 -17.63 -0.67 -4.84
N ASP A 452 -17.84 0.16 -5.85
CA ASP A 452 -17.13 0.04 -7.13
C ASP A 452 -15.71 0.60 -6.98
N ASP A 453 -14.72 -0.29 -7.04
CA ASP A 453 -13.30 0.07 -6.96
C ASP A 453 -12.82 0.88 -8.18
N ALA A 454 -13.59 0.95 -9.26
CA ALA A 454 -13.26 1.75 -10.44
C ALA A 454 -13.51 3.27 -10.24
N ASP A 455 -14.27 3.64 -9.21
CA ASP A 455 -14.67 5.03 -8.94
C ASP A 455 -14.72 5.29 -7.41
N ALA A 456 -13.68 4.85 -6.68
CA ALA A 456 -13.68 5.02 -5.22
C ALA A 456 -13.68 6.50 -4.84
N ASP A 457 -14.68 6.89 -4.05
CA ASP A 457 -14.83 8.25 -3.56
C ASP A 457 -13.67 8.65 -2.64
N ALA A 458 -13.29 9.93 -2.66
CA ALA A 458 -12.17 10.46 -1.86
C ALA A 458 -12.28 10.18 -0.34
N ASP A 459 -13.49 9.87 0.14
CA ASP A 459 -13.80 9.54 1.53
C ASP A 459 -14.08 8.04 1.75
N ASP A 460 -13.55 7.14 0.90
CA ASP A 460 -13.74 5.69 1.04
C ASP A 460 -13.23 5.20 2.41
N PRO A 461 -14.12 4.69 3.28
CA PRO A 461 -13.78 4.33 4.65
C PRO A 461 -12.85 3.11 4.70
N ARG A 462 -12.81 2.25 3.67
CA ARG A 462 -11.91 1.09 3.59
C ARG A 462 -10.46 1.55 3.51
N ILE A 463 -10.20 2.58 2.71
CA ILE A 463 -8.87 3.18 2.56
C ILE A 463 -8.47 3.92 3.85
N GLY A 464 -9.39 4.69 4.42
CA GLY A 464 -9.16 5.38 5.69
C GLY A 464 -8.82 4.41 6.84
N ALA A 465 -9.54 3.30 6.93
CA ALA A 465 -9.27 2.25 7.92
C ALA A 465 -7.92 1.56 7.68
N LEU A 466 -7.58 1.23 6.43
CA LEU A 466 -6.27 0.70 6.05
C LEU A 466 -5.14 1.64 6.51
N VAL A 467 -5.18 2.91 6.09
CA VAL A 467 -4.16 3.90 6.47
C VAL A 467 -4.08 4.05 7.99
N SER A 468 -5.22 4.02 8.70
CA SER A 468 -5.26 4.12 10.16
C SER A 468 -4.52 2.96 10.84
N VAL A 469 -4.80 1.71 10.45
CA VAL A 469 -4.12 0.52 11.01
C VAL A 469 -2.62 0.55 10.72
N LEU A 470 -2.23 0.93 9.50
CA LEU A 470 -0.82 1.01 9.11
C LEU A 470 -0.06 2.09 9.90
N SER A 471 -0.75 3.17 10.25
CA SER A 471 -0.22 4.31 11.00
C SER A 471 -0.25 4.09 12.52
N GLY A 472 -1.12 3.21 13.00
CA GLY A 472 -1.49 3.11 14.42
C GLY A 472 -2.45 4.19 14.88
N ASP A 473 -3.15 4.83 13.95
CA ASP A 473 -4.19 5.81 14.27
C ASP A 473 -5.52 5.09 14.56
N ALA A 474 -6.30 5.66 15.48
CA ALA A 474 -7.56 5.06 15.89
C ALA A 474 -8.71 5.34 14.92
N ILE A 475 -9.44 4.28 14.56
CA ILE A 475 -10.64 4.30 13.74
C ILE A 475 -11.84 4.68 14.60
N ALA A 476 -12.74 5.51 14.07
CA ALA A 476 -13.96 5.89 14.76
C ALA A 476 -14.96 4.72 14.76
N ILE A 477 -15.50 4.36 15.93
CA ILE A 477 -16.51 3.29 16.05
C ILE A 477 -17.74 3.59 15.18
N GLU A 478 -18.12 4.86 15.07
CA GLU A 478 -19.25 5.30 14.27
C GLU A 478 -19.11 4.86 12.81
N VAL A 479 -17.90 4.98 12.24
CA VAL A 479 -17.61 4.54 10.87
C VAL A 479 -17.71 3.02 10.76
N LEU A 480 -17.14 2.28 11.71
CA LEU A 480 -17.20 0.81 11.68
C LEU A 480 -18.63 0.28 11.75
N LEU A 481 -19.45 0.81 12.67
CA LEU A 481 -20.83 0.35 12.83
C LEU A 481 -21.70 0.70 11.62
N GLU A 482 -21.53 1.89 11.04
CA GLU A 482 -22.20 2.30 9.81
C GLU A 482 -21.86 1.34 8.66
N GLU A 483 -20.57 1.07 8.45
CA GLU A 483 -20.08 0.18 7.38
C GLU A 483 -20.52 -1.27 7.58
N TYR A 484 -20.46 -1.78 8.81
CA TYR A 484 -20.89 -3.14 9.12
C TYR A 484 -22.38 -3.33 8.89
N VAL A 485 -23.20 -2.40 9.40
CA VAL A 485 -24.66 -2.47 9.26
C VAL A 485 -25.07 -2.34 7.80
N GLN A 486 -24.45 -1.45 7.05
CA GLN A 486 -24.73 -1.30 5.63
C GLN A 486 -24.37 -2.59 4.86
N ARG A 487 -23.20 -3.19 5.12
CA ARG A 487 -22.80 -4.48 4.54
C ARG A 487 -23.79 -5.61 4.86
N ILE A 488 -24.24 -5.74 6.11
CA ILE A 488 -25.25 -6.74 6.49
C ILE A 488 -26.57 -6.50 5.74
N ILE A 489 -27.00 -5.24 5.61
CA ILE A 489 -28.25 -4.91 4.92
C ILE A 489 -28.17 -5.27 3.44
N ASP A 490 -27.05 -5.00 2.78
CA ASP A 490 -26.86 -5.28 1.36
C ASP A 490 -26.91 -6.79 1.11
N ASP A 491 -26.16 -7.59 1.88
CA ASP A 491 -26.16 -9.06 1.80
C ASP A 491 -27.55 -9.68 2.07
N GLN A 492 -28.33 -9.09 3.00
CA GLN A 492 -29.72 -9.53 3.26
C GLN A 492 -30.71 -9.22 2.13
N THR A 493 -30.36 -8.32 1.22
CA THR A 493 -31.25 -7.88 0.13
C THR A 493 -30.79 -8.30 -1.26
N ASP A 494 -29.62 -8.93 -1.37
CA ASP A 494 -29.11 -9.44 -2.63
C ASP A 494 -29.82 -10.75 -3.01
N ASP A 495 -30.80 -10.62 -3.91
CA ASP A 495 -31.58 -11.73 -4.48
C ASP A 495 -30.72 -12.68 -5.36
N SER A 496 -29.45 -12.38 -5.62
CA SER A 496 -28.64 -13.09 -6.62
C SER A 496 -27.77 -14.24 -6.09
N GLU A 497 -27.36 -14.23 -4.82
CA GLU A 497 -26.44 -15.28 -4.30
C GLU A 497 -26.73 -15.82 -2.88
N HIS A 498 -27.68 -15.30 -2.08
CA HIS A 498 -27.89 -15.77 -0.71
C HIS A 498 -29.37 -16.05 -0.33
N GLU A 499 -29.70 -17.32 -0.07
CA GLU A 499 -30.91 -17.74 0.65
C GLU A 499 -30.62 -17.73 2.17
N GLY A 500 -30.60 -16.56 2.84
CA GLY A 500 -30.56 -16.54 4.31
C GLY A 500 -29.89 -15.33 4.97
N PHE A 501 -29.82 -15.36 6.31
CA PHE A 501 -29.17 -14.33 7.10
C PHE A 501 -27.63 -14.50 7.09
N PRO A 502 -26.84 -13.42 6.90
CA PRO A 502 -25.39 -13.52 6.71
C PRO A 502 -24.65 -13.69 8.06
N SER A 503 -24.84 -14.84 8.71
CA SER A 503 -24.32 -15.13 10.06
C SER A 503 -22.78 -15.09 10.13
N PHE A 504 -22.10 -15.65 9.13
CA PHE A 504 -20.63 -15.65 9.05
C PHE A 504 -20.03 -14.26 8.84
N LEU A 505 -20.69 -13.39 8.06
CA LEU A 505 -20.30 -11.98 7.93
C LEU A 505 -20.37 -11.27 9.28
N VAL A 506 -21.49 -11.40 10.00
CA VAL A 506 -21.67 -10.76 11.31
C VAL A 506 -20.65 -11.29 12.32
N ALA A 507 -20.37 -12.58 12.32
CA ALA A 507 -19.33 -13.18 13.16
C ALA A 507 -17.94 -12.62 12.82
N SER A 508 -17.63 -12.45 11.53
CA SER A 508 -16.37 -11.87 11.05
C SER A 508 -16.21 -10.40 11.46
N GLN A 509 -17.28 -9.61 11.34
CA GLN A 509 -17.33 -8.21 11.79
C GLN A 509 -17.12 -8.09 13.30
N PHE A 510 -17.70 -9.02 14.08
CA PHE A 510 -17.51 -9.06 15.52
C PHE A 510 -16.07 -9.47 15.90
N ALA A 511 -15.50 -10.47 15.24
CA ALA A 511 -14.09 -10.85 15.41
C ALA A 511 -13.17 -9.65 15.11
N GLN A 512 -13.43 -8.94 14.02
CA GLN A 512 -12.70 -7.73 13.65
C GLN A 512 -12.84 -6.63 14.71
N LEU A 513 -14.05 -6.33 15.17
CA LEU A 513 -14.30 -5.32 16.20
C LEU A 513 -13.56 -5.62 17.50
N CYS A 514 -13.61 -6.87 17.97
CA CYS A 514 -12.90 -7.32 19.17
C CYS A 514 -11.38 -7.21 19.01
N SER A 515 -10.85 -7.53 17.83
CA SER A 515 -9.41 -7.45 17.54
C SER A 515 -8.90 -6.01 17.51
N LEU A 516 -9.70 -5.09 16.95
CA LEU A 516 -9.39 -3.66 16.93
C LEU A 516 -9.48 -3.02 18.32
N ALA A 517 -10.30 -3.57 19.22
CA ALA A 517 -10.47 -3.12 20.59
C ALA A 517 -9.33 -3.55 21.54
N ASP A 518 -8.29 -4.22 21.04
CA ASP A 518 -7.12 -4.64 21.81
C ASP A 518 -6.49 -3.47 22.56
N SER A 519 -6.29 -3.66 23.87
CA SER A 519 -5.85 -2.60 24.78
C SER A 519 -4.39 -2.15 24.56
N LYS A 520 -3.58 -2.93 23.83
CA LYS A 520 -2.21 -2.55 23.47
C LYS A 520 -2.16 -1.79 22.15
N LEU A 521 -3.11 -2.05 21.25
CA LEU A 521 -3.16 -1.42 19.94
C LEU A 521 -3.96 -0.12 19.94
N GLU A 522 -5.00 -0.01 20.79
CA GLU A 522 -5.85 1.19 20.94
C GLU A 522 -6.38 1.73 19.59
N LEU A 523 -6.69 0.84 18.64
CA LEU A 523 -7.08 1.20 17.27
C LEU A 523 -8.53 1.69 17.14
N LEU A 524 -9.25 1.83 18.24
CA LEU A 524 -10.63 2.32 18.26
C LEU A 524 -10.75 3.60 19.10
N ARG A 525 -11.53 4.54 18.58
CA ARG A 525 -11.92 5.77 19.30
C ARG A 525 -13.40 6.09 19.09
N THR A 526 -13.93 6.92 19.97
CA THR A 526 -15.25 7.52 19.83
C THR A 526 -15.29 8.86 20.55
N THR A 527 -16.14 9.76 20.08
CA THR A 527 -16.47 11.00 20.80
C THR A 527 -17.77 10.87 21.61
N ASP A 528 -18.52 9.80 21.40
CA ASP A 528 -19.73 9.47 22.13
C ASP A 528 -19.38 8.59 23.34
N THR A 529 -19.58 9.16 24.54
CA THR A 529 -19.34 8.45 25.79
C THR A 529 -20.19 7.19 25.93
N ALA A 530 -21.37 7.12 25.28
CA ALA A 530 -22.20 5.93 25.28
C ALA A 530 -21.52 4.76 24.55
N LYS A 531 -20.72 5.03 23.51
CA LYS A 531 -20.00 4.05 22.69
C LYS A 531 -18.62 3.69 23.25
N ALA A 532 -18.14 4.39 24.29
CA ALA A 532 -16.85 4.11 24.93
C ALA A 532 -16.65 2.67 25.43
N PRO A 533 -17.67 1.91 25.86
CA PRO A 533 -17.49 0.49 26.18
C PRO A 533 -17.11 -0.38 24.98
N ILE A 534 -17.43 0.03 23.74
CA ILE A 534 -17.12 -0.71 22.51
C ILE A 534 -15.61 -0.67 22.20
N THR A 535 -14.89 0.37 22.64
CA THR A 535 -13.42 0.47 22.44
C THR A 535 -12.61 -0.42 23.38
N ARG A 536 -13.26 -1.23 24.24
CA ARG A 536 -12.58 -2.00 25.29
C ARG A 536 -12.40 -3.44 24.87
N GLU A 537 -11.20 -3.96 25.07
CA GLU A 537 -10.86 -5.37 24.81
C GLU A 537 -11.83 -6.31 25.57
N PRO A 538 -12.40 -7.32 24.89
CA PRO A 538 -13.22 -8.32 25.54
C PRO A 538 -12.38 -9.26 26.42
N THR A 539 -13.03 -9.96 27.36
CA THR A 539 -12.36 -10.79 28.36
C THR A 539 -12.75 -12.27 28.24
N TYR A 540 -12.86 -12.78 27.01
CA TYR A 540 -13.18 -14.18 26.77
C TYR A 540 -12.10 -15.11 27.32
N GLU A 541 -12.51 -16.25 27.86
CA GLU A 541 -11.58 -17.29 28.30
C GLU A 541 -10.82 -17.86 27.09
N GLU A 542 -9.49 -17.97 27.22
CA GLU A 542 -8.61 -18.64 26.25
C GLU A 542 -8.54 -20.14 26.59
N HIS A 543 -8.94 -20.99 25.65
CA HIS A 543 -8.86 -22.44 25.74
C HIS A 543 -7.42 -22.89 25.55
N THR A 544 -6.66 -22.88 26.63
CA THR A 544 -5.35 -23.55 26.67
C THR A 544 -5.53 -25.05 26.88
N MET A 545 -4.67 -25.87 26.26
CA MET A 545 -4.58 -27.33 26.49
C MET A 545 -4.72 -27.64 28.00
N PRO A 546 -5.79 -28.32 28.45
CA PRO A 546 -6.02 -28.50 29.88
C PRO A 546 -4.98 -29.48 30.46
N ASP A 547 -4.55 -29.21 31.69
CA ASP A 547 -3.83 -30.20 32.49
C ASP A 547 -4.82 -31.33 32.83
N PHE A 548 -4.41 -32.59 32.66
CA PHE A 548 -5.30 -33.77 32.71
C PHE A 548 -6.11 -33.91 34.04
N ASP A 549 -5.69 -33.20 35.09
CA ASP A 549 -6.31 -33.21 36.41
C ASP A 549 -7.39 -32.11 36.63
N ALA A 550 -7.66 -31.24 35.63
CA ALA A 550 -8.52 -30.06 35.77
C ALA A 550 -9.91 -30.17 35.10
N ILE A 551 -10.39 -31.38 34.76
CA ILE A 551 -11.73 -31.55 34.17
C ILE A 551 -12.79 -31.22 35.24
N PRO A 552 -13.59 -30.14 35.08
CA PRO A 552 -14.60 -29.77 36.06
C PRO A 552 -15.74 -30.81 36.08
N ILE A 553 -16.23 -31.13 37.27
CA ILE A 553 -17.50 -31.83 37.43
C ILE A 553 -18.59 -30.75 37.41
N THR A 554 -19.36 -30.68 36.33
CA THR A 554 -20.47 -29.73 36.17
C THR A 554 -21.63 -30.05 37.12
N ASP A 555 -22.29 -29.02 37.66
CA ASP A 555 -23.29 -29.11 38.73
C ASP A 555 -24.75 -29.25 38.23
N GLY A 556 -24.94 -29.51 36.94
CA GLY A 556 -26.25 -29.83 36.36
C GLY A 556 -27.12 -28.63 35.98
N GLY A 557 -26.54 -27.44 35.79
CA GLY A 557 -27.17 -26.30 35.09
C GLY A 557 -27.42 -26.56 33.60
N HIS A 558 -28.25 -25.74 32.95
CA HIS A 558 -28.50 -25.81 31.51
C HIS A 558 -27.32 -25.13 30.76
N PRO A 559 -26.52 -25.83 29.93
CA PRO A 559 -25.27 -25.30 29.37
C PRO A 559 -25.42 -23.99 28.59
N ALA A 560 -26.59 -23.74 27.99
CA ALA A 560 -26.87 -22.52 27.23
C ALA A 560 -26.96 -21.26 28.12
N ASP A 561 -27.34 -21.41 29.40
CA ASP A 561 -27.50 -20.30 30.34
C ASP A 561 -26.13 -19.74 30.72
N ASP A 562 -25.20 -20.62 31.09
CA ASP A 562 -23.83 -20.27 31.45
C ASP A 562 -23.08 -19.68 30.25
N LYS A 563 -23.31 -20.22 29.04
CA LYS A 563 -22.76 -19.69 27.78
C LYS A 563 -23.25 -18.26 27.52
N LEU A 564 -24.56 -18.02 27.62
CA LEU A 564 -25.16 -16.71 27.36
C LEU A 564 -24.65 -15.65 28.34
N GLU A 565 -24.66 -15.95 29.64
CA GLU A 565 -24.17 -14.99 30.64
C GLU A 565 -22.66 -14.75 30.49
N SER A 566 -21.86 -15.80 30.25
CA SER A 566 -20.41 -15.65 30.04
C SER A 566 -20.10 -14.77 28.82
N PHE A 567 -20.84 -14.93 27.72
CA PHE A 567 -20.69 -14.09 26.53
C PHE A 567 -21.06 -12.63 26.82
N ILE A 568 -22.18 -12.37 27.51
CA ILE A 568 -22.62 -11.02 27.87
C ILE A 568 -21.62 -10.35 28.81
N GLU A 569 -21.15 -11.05 29.85
CA GLU A 569 -20.22 -10.50 30.83
C GLU A 569 -18.84 -10.22 30.23
N SER A 570 -18.37 -11.11 29.33
CA SER A 570 -17.08 -10.98 28.66
C SER A 570 -17.07 -9.97 27.50
N THR A 571 -18.24 -9.45 27.11
CA THR A 571 -18.40 -8.43 26.07
C THR A 571 -18.64 -7.06 26.70
N PRO A 572 -17.64 -6.15 26.76
CA PRO A 572 -17.76 -4.88 27.47
C PRO A 572 -18.92 -3.98 27.02
N ALA A 573 -19.35 -4.10 25.76
CA ALA A 573 -20.49 -3.35 25.24
C ALA A 573 -21.86 -3.86 25.71
N LEU A 574 -21.94 -5.11 26.18
CA LEU A 574 -23.16 -5.78 26.66
C LEU A 574 -23.18 -5.93 28.18
N SER A 575 -22.02 -5.96 28.83
CA SER A 575 -21.90 -6.16 30.26
C SER A 575 -22.41 -4.95 31.05
N SER A 576 -23.05 -5.21 32.19
CA SER A 576 -23.55 -4.16 33.08
C SER A 576 -22.59 -3.90 34.23
N THR A 577 -22.22 -2.64 34.47
CA THR A 577 -21.62 -2.26 35.77
C THR A 577 -22.73 -1.88 36.76
N ALA A 578 -22.45 -1.97 38.06
CA ALA A 578 -23.45 -1.76 39.12
C ALA A 578 -24.11 -0.35 39.13
N ASP A 579 -23.58 0.60 38.36
CA ASP A 579 -24.04 1.99 38.25
C ASP A 579 -24.86 2.29 36.95
N ASP A 580 -25.11 1.29 36.08
CA ASP A 580 -25.53 1.49 34.67
C ASP A 580 -27.02 1.22 34.33
N LYS A 581 -27.95 1.42 35.27
CA LYS A 581 -29.38 1.12 35.00
C LYS A 581 -30.04 2.00 33.92
N GLU A 582 -29.47 3.16 33.62
CA GLU A 582 -29.92 4.07 32.55
C GLU A 582 -28.93 4.12 31.36
N ALA A 583 -27.90 3.26 31.33
CA ALA A 583 -26.86 3.31 30.31
C ALA A 583 -27.29 2.66 28.99
N VAL A 584 -26.81 3.21 27.86
CA VAL A 584 -26.99 2.66 26.50
C VAL A 584 -26.51 1.19 26.41
N ALA A 585 -25.57 0.75 27.25
CA ALA A 585 -25.17 -0.66 27.34
C ALA A 585 -26.34 -1.61 27.66
N THR A 586 -27.29 -1.20 28.51
CA THR A 586 -28.51 -1.98 28.80
C THR A 586 -29.40 -2.08 27.57
N GLN A 587 -29.49 -1.03 26.76
CA GLN A 587 -30.26 -1.00 25.51
C GLN A 587 -29.60 -1.90 24.45
N ARG A 588 -28.26 -1.88 24.32
CA ARG A 588 -27.50 -2.83 23.47
C ARG A 588 -27.75 -4.27 23.87
N ARG A 589 -27.66 -4.58 25.16
CA ARG A 589 -27.95 -5.92 25.70
C ARG A 589 -29.40 -6.33 25.40
N GLY A 590 -30.36 -5.41 25.52
CA GLY A 590 -31.74 -5.66 25.13
C GLY A 590 -31.90 -5.98 23.65
N ALA A 591 -31.20 -5.24 22.77
CA ALA A 591 -31.18 -5.48 21.33
C ALA A 591 -30.54 -6.83 20.98
N PHE A 592 -29.40 -7.15 21.60
CA PHE A 592 -28.73 -8.44 21.47
C PHE A 592 -29.64 -9.60 21.88
N LEU A 593 -30.21 -9.57 23.09
CA LEU A 593 -31.09 -10.63 23.58
C LEU A 593 -32.35 -10.81 22.72
N LEU A 594 -32.90 -9.71 22.17
CA LEU A 594 -34.01 -9.80 21.21
C LEU A 594 -33.56 -10.49 19.93
N GLY A 595 -32.40 -10.11 19.40
CA GLY A 595 -31.78 -10.77 18.25
C GLY A 595 -31.58 -12.26 18.50
N SER A 596 -31.02 -12.64 19.65
CA SER A 596 -30.80 -14.05 20.03
C SER A 596 -32.09 -14.84 20.05
N LEU A 597 -33.18 -14.26 20.57
CA LEU A 597 -34.49 -14.92 20.55
C LEU A 597 -35.05 -15.05 19.12
N VAL A 598 -34.81 -14.06 18.25
CA VAL A 598 -35.22 -14.12 16.83
C VAL A 598 -34.43 -15.21 16.09
N GLY A 599 -33.12 -15.29 16.33
CA GLY A 599 -32.22 -16.29 15.74
C GLY A 599 -32.57 -17.71 16.15
N ASP A 600 -32.73 -17.98 17.46
CA ASP A 600 -33.06 -19.32 17.98
C ASP A 600 -34.41 -19.83 17.44
N ILE A 601 -35.46 -18.99 17.51
CA ILE A 601 -36.77 -19.37 16.99
C ILE A 601 -36.79 -19.44 15.46
N GLY A 602 -35.99 -18.61 14.78
CA GLY A 602 -35.80 -18.65 13.34
C GLY A 602 -35.17 -19.96 12.87
N SER A 603 -34.03 -20.33 13.46
CA SER A 603 -33.35 -21.61 13.22
C SER A 603 -34.29 -22.80 13.47
N TYR A 604 -35.05 -22.77 14.56
CA TYR A 604 -36.06 -23.79 14.81
C TYR A 604 -37.16 -23.85 13.73
N GLN A 605 -37.63 -22.70 13.24
CA GLN A 605 -38.65 -22.65 12.18
C GLN A 605 -38.16 -23.25 10.87
N GLU A 606 -36.89 -23.08 10.57
CA GLU A 606 -36.23 -23.60 9.38
C GLU A 606 -36.01 -25.12 9.52
N TYR A 607 -35.21 -25.54 10.50
CA TYR A 607 -34.76 -26.93 10.60
C TYR A 607 -35.81 -27.91 11.13
N HIS A 608 -36.76 -27.46 11.96
CA HIS A 608 -37.76 -28.36 12.57
C HIS A 608 -39.18 -28.21 12.02
N GLU A 609 -39.55 -27.00 11.57
CA GLU A 609 -40.90 -26.72 11.06
C GLU A 609 -40.96 -26.55 9.54
N ASP A 610 -39.81 -26.63 8.84
CA ASP A 610 -39.68 -26.55 7.37
C ASP A 610 -40.43 -25.33 6.79
N ARG A 611 -40.27 -24.17 7.43
CA ARG A 611 -40.96 -22.95 7.02
C ARG A 611 -40.15 -22.18 6.00
N SER A 612 -40.78 -21.88 4.87
CA SER A 612 -40.24 -21.01 3.82
C SER A 612 -40.05 -19.53 4.20
N THR A 613 -40.52 -19.12 5.39
CA THR A 613 -40.35 -17.74 5.88
C THR A 613 -40.25 -17.78 7.39
N THR A 614 -39.04 -17.57 7.88
CA THR A 614 -38.68 -17.59 9.29
C THR A 614 -38.94 -16.24 9.93
N LEU A 615 -38.65 -16.15 11.23
CA LEU A 615 -38.66 -14.93 12.00
C LEU A 615 -37.55 -13.97 11.60
N VAL A 616 -36.41 -14.52 11.18
CA VAL A 616 -35.26 -13.77 10.71
C VAL A 616 -35.63 -13.00 9.44
N ASP A 617 -36.36 -13.64 8.51
CA ASP A 617 -36.87 -13.02 7.27
C ASP A 617 -37.95 -11.96 7.54
N GLN A 618 -38.75 -12.14 8.61
CA GLN A 618 -39.83 -11.20 8.96
C GLN A 618 -39.31 -9.92 9.62
N TYR A 619 -38.14 -10.01 10.27
CA TYR A 619 -37.51 -8.91 10.99
C TYR A 619 -36.05 -8.72 10.54
N PRO A 620 -35.81 -8.37 9.25
CA PRO A 620 -34.46 -8.12 8.74
C PRO A 620 -33.85 -6.90 9.43
N VAL A 621 -32.51 -6.80 9.42
CA VAL A 621 -31.74 -5.81 10.20
C VAL A 621 -32.16 -4.38 9.85
N LYS A 622 -32.32 -4.08 8.56
CA LYS A 622 -32.81 -2.79 8.05
C LYS A 622 -34.14 -2.34 8.70
N SER A 623 -34.97 -3.31 9.08
CA SER A 623 -36.30 -3.07 9.63
C SER A 623 -36.31 -2.70 11.11
N ILE A 624 -35.21 -2.95 11.83
CA ILE A 624 -35.08 -2.68 13.26
C ILE A 624 -34.76 -1.20 13.49
N THR A 625 -35.56 -0.58 14.36
CA THR A 625 -35.46 0.83 14.79
C THR A 625 -36.04 0.94 16.21
N ASN A 626 -35.70 2.00 16.95
CA ASN A 626 -36.25 2.26 18.31
C ASN A 626 -37.79 2.21 18.30
N SER A 627 -38.44 2.77 17.27
CA SER A 627 -39.91 2.75 17.16
C SER A 627 -40.55 1.37 16.94
N ARG A 628 -39.78 0.37 16.48
CA ARG A 628 -40.30 -0.96 16.12
C ARG A 628 -39.91 -2.04 17.12
N ILE A 629 -38.85 -1.85 17.89
CA ILE A 629 -38.25 -2.90 18.70
C ILE A 629 -39.21 -3.46 19.76
N LYS A 630 -40.04 -2.61 20.36
CA LYS A 630 -41.09 -2.99 21.31
C LYS A 630 -42.10 -3.96 20.69
N LYS A 631 -42.54 -3.66 19.47
CA LYS A 631 -43.48 -4.50 18.73
C LYS A 631 -42.85 -5.84 18.36
N VAL A 632 -41.61 -5.82 17.84
CA VAL A 632 -40.86 -7.03 17.47
C VAL A 632 -40.71 -7.94 18.70
N THR A 633 -40.33 -7.37 19.85
CA THR A 633 -40.21 -8.10 21.12
C THR A 633 -41.50 -8.82 21.52
N GLN A 634 -42.64 -8.12 21.48
CA GLN A 634 -43.93 -8.71 21.83
C GLN A 634 -44.34 -9.84 20.89
N GLU A 635 -44.12 -9.67 19.58
CA GLU A 635 -44.46 -10.66 18.55
C GLU A 635 -43.55 -11.90 18.64
N THR A 636 -42.25 -11.72 18.89
CA THR A 636 -41.28 -12.82 19.06
C THR A 636 -41.58 -13.64 20.31
N ILE A 637 -41.77 -13.00 21.49
CA ILE A 637 -42.14 -13.71 22.74
C ILE A 637 -43.46 -14.49 22.57
N ALA A 638 -44.44 -13.93 21.86
CA ALA A 638 -45.69 -14.61 21.59
C ALA A 638 -45.52 -15.88 20.72
N LYS A 639 -44.58 -15.85 19.77
CA LYS A 639 -44.23 -17.03 18.97
C LYS A 639 -43.54 -18.11 19.80
N THR A 640 -42.63 -17.74 20.70
CA THR A 640 -41.99 -18.68 21.64
C THR A 640 -43.02 -19.47 22.46
N LEU A 641 -44.04 -18.78 23.00
CA LEU A 641 -45.17 -19.42 23.68
C LEU A 641 -45.99 -20.34 22.78
N THR A 642 -46.11 -20.00 21.50
CA THR A 642 -46.85 -20.79 20.51
C THR A 642 -46.13 -22.11 20.23
N TYR A 643 -44.83 -22.08 19.96
CA TYR A 643 -44.03 -23.29 19.71
C TYR A 643 -43.93 -24.18 20.94
N THR A 644 -43.70 -23.59 22.12
CA THR A 644 -43.75 -24.31 23.40
C THR A 644 -45.05 -25.10 23.57
N ARG A 645 -46.19 -24.51 23.20
CA ARG A 645 -47.50 -25.18 23.27
C ARG A 645 -47.68 -26.26 22.21
N GLN A 646 -47.05 -26.12 21.04
CA GLN A 646 -47.07 -27.13 19.98
C GLN A 646 -46.23 -28.35 20.38
N GLU A 647 -45.00 -28.16 20.84
CA GLU A 647 -44.11 -29.24 21.31
C GLU A 647 -44.72 -30.00 22.50
N LYS A 648 -45.28 -29.28 23.50
CA LYS A 648 -45.98 -29.91 24.63
C LYS A 648 -47.15 -30.79 24.20
N LYS A 649 -47.82 -30.46 23.09
CA LYS A 649 -48.90 -31.28 22.52
C LYS A 649 -48.38 -32.49 21.75
N GLN A 650 -47.21 -32.39 21.13
CA GLN A 650 -46.64 -33.46 20.29
C GLN A 650 -45.81 -34.48 21.08
N GLN A 651 -44.98 -34.03 22.04
CA GLN A 651 -44.00 -34.88 22.72
C GLN A 651 -44.24 -35.07 24.22
N GLY A 652 -45.30 -34.46 24.79
CA GLY A 652 -45.83 -34.82 26.11
C GLY A 652 -44.96 -34.50 27.33
N GLY A 653 -43.85 -33.77 27.19
CA GLY A 653 -42.95 -33.55 28.33
C GLY A 653 -41.82 -32.53 28.16
N TYR A 654 -42.06 -31.35 27.57
CA TYR A 654 -41.09 -30.25 27.64
C TYR A 654 -41.30 -29.44 28.95
N PRO A 655 -40.37 -29.46 29.93
CA PRO A 655 -40.47 -28.63 31.12
C PRO A 655 -39.92 -27.23 30.81
N GLY A 656 -40.80 -26.25 30.62
CA GLY A 656 -40.40 -24.85 30.36
C GLY A 656 -41.12 -24.18 29.19
N THR A 657 -40.70 -22.96 28.85
CA THR A 657 -40.87 -22.28 27.57
C THR A 657 -39.61 -22.48 26.74
N LYS A 658 -39.77 -22.59 25.42
CA LYS A 658 -38.64 -22.64 24.50
C LYS A 658 -37.75 -21.40 24.69
N ALA A 659 -36.43 -21.56 24.68
CA ALA A 659 -35.48 -20.47 24.95
C ALA A 659 -35.75 -19.69 26.24
N ASP A 660 -36.17 -20.38 27.32
CA ASP A 660 -36.45 -19.77 28.63
C ASP A 660 -35.27 -18.90 29.10
N HIS A 661 -34.03 -19.35 28.88
CA HIS A 661 -32.80 -18.64 29.27
C HIS A 661 -32.66 -17.27 28.62
N ILE A 662 -32.98 -17.15 27.32
CA ILE A 662 -32.98 -15.88 26.60
C ILE A 662 -34.20 -15.03 27.00
N VAL A 663 -35.39 -15.63 27.10
CA VAL A 663 -36.64 -14.91 27.37
C VAL A 663 -36.64 -14.27 28.76
N ASP A 664 -36.17 -14.97 29.78
CA ASP A 664 -36.14 -14.46 31.14
C ASP A 664 -35.14 -13.31 31.25
N ARG A 665 -33.96 -13.44 30.65
CA ARG A 665 -32.96 -12.37 30.63
C ARG A 665 -33.40 -11.14 29.81
N LEU A 666 -34.07 -11.38 28.68
CA LEU A 666 -34.65 -10.32 27.85
C LEU A 666 -35.70 -9.53 28.64
N ARG A 667 -36.58 -10.19 29.40
CA ARG A 667 -37.59 -9.52 30.23
C ARG A 667 -36.97 -8.65 31.31
N GLU A 668 -35.87 -9.09 31.93
CA GLU A 668 -35.15 -8.29 32.92
C GLU A 668 -34.53 -7.04 32.30
N THR A 669 -34.10 -7.13 31.04
CA THR A 669 -33.32 -6.07 30.37
C THR A 669 -34.18 -5.08 29.59
N ILE A 670 -35.22 -5.55 28.88
CA ILE A 670 -35.96 -4.73 27.90
C ILE A 670 -37.04 -3.84 28.52
N LEU A 671 -37.32 -3.99 29.82
CA LEU A 671 -38.42 -3.30 30.52
C LEU A 671 -38.00 -2.02 31.23
N ASP A 672 -36.69 -1.76 31.38
CA ASP A 672 -36.17 -0.60 32.13
C ASP A 672 -34.80 -0.17 31.56
N PRO A 673 -34.75 0.89 30.71
CA PRO A 673 -35.86 1.73 30.25
C PRO A 673 -36.76 1.04 29.20
N ASP A 674 -38.01 1.51 29.07
CA ASP A 674 -38.95 1.06 28.03
C ASP A 674 -38.36 1.34 26.63
N PRO A 675 -38.52 0.44 25.63
CA PRO A 675 -37.90 0.65 24.33
C PRO A 675 -38.34 1.89 23.55
N ASP A 676 -39.48 2.49 23.91
CA ASP A 676 -39.91 3.77 23.36
C ASP A 676 -39.01 4.94 23.84
N ASP A 677 -38.29 4.77 24.94
CA ASP A 677 -37.41 5.77 25.60
C ASP A 677 -35.92 5.49 25.36
N TRP A 678 -35.58 4.58 24.44
CA TRP A 678 -34.19 4.25 24.14
C TRP A 678 -33.47 5.37 23.39
N GLU A 679 -32.24 5.66 23.80
CA GLU A 679 -31.35 6.70 23.26
C GLU A 679 -30.24 6.12 22.35
N ILE A 680 -30.16 4.78 22.26
CA ILE A 680 -29.21 4.09 21.39
C ILE A 680 -29.37 4.53 19.94
N ASP A 681 -28.22 4.76 19.31
CA ASP A 681 -28.10 5.09 17.91
C ASP A 681 -28.55 3.93 17.00
N THR A 682 -29.00 4.24 15.78
CA THR A 682 -29.64 3.24 14.92
C THR A 682 -28.68 2.14 14.47
N ASP A 683 -27.45 2.49 14.12
CA ASP A 683 -26.47 1.49 13.65
C ASP A 683 -25.90 0.67 14.82
N ASP A 684 -25.71 1.30 15.98
CA ASP A 684 -25.40 0.61 17.25
C ASP A 684 -26.49 -0.43 17.59
N LEU A 685 -27.76 -0.02 17.55
CA LEU A 685 -28.91 -0.92 17.77
C LEU A 685 -28.92 -2.10 16.79
N ARG A 686 -28.76 -1.81 15.50
CA ARG A 686 -28.85 -2.80 14.43
C ARG A 686 -27.71 -3.80 14.47
N PHE A 687 -26.50 -3.35 14.73
CA PHE A 687 -25.34 -4.22 14.84
C PHE A 687 -25.50 -5.22 15.99
N TYR A 688 -25.86 -4.75 17.20
CA TYR A 688 -26.03 -5.67 18.34
C TYR A 688 -27.27 -6.56 18.20
N TYR A 689 -28.34 -6.11 17.52
CA TYR A 689 -29.43 -6.99 17.13
C TYR A 689 -28.96 -8.10 16.16
N ALA A 690 -28.18 -7.75 15.12
CA ALA A 690 -27.64 -8.71 14.17
C ALA A 690 -26.70 -9.72 14.85
N LEU A 691 -25.81 -9.25 15.73
CA LEU A 691 -24.96 -10.11 16.56
C LEU A 691 -25.79 -11.08 17.40
N GLY A 692 -26.90 -10.58 17.97
CA GLY A 692 -27.87 -11.40 18.67
C GLY A 692 -28.45 -12.50 17.78
N VAL A 693 -28.93 -12.16 16.59
CA VAL A 693 -29.48 -13.14 15.63
C VAL A 693 -28.45 -14.22 15.31
N THR A 694 -27.20 -13.84 15.02
CA THR A 694 -26.08 -14.78 14.79
C THR A 694 -25.86 -15.71 15.98
N TYR A 695 -25.82 -15.16 17.21
CA TYR A 695 -25.68 -15.95 18.43
C TYR A 695 -26.82 -16.98 18.55
N GLY A 696 -28.06 -16.54 18.39
CA GLY A 696 -29.24 -17.39 18.56
C GLY A 696 -29.34 -18.49 17.52
N MET A 697 -28.97 -18.20 16.26
CA MET A 697 -28.90 -19.23 15.21
C MET A 697 -27.87 -20.30 15.52
N ASN A 698 -26.78 -19.94 16.19
CA ASN A 698 -25.70 -20.82 16.60
C ASN A 698 -25.85 -21.34 18.03
N ASP A 699 -27.03 -21.28 18.66
CA ASP A 699 -27.23 -21.71 20.06
C ASP A 699 -27.92 -23.08 20.15
N HIS A 700 -27.16 -24.17 20.00
CA HIS A 700 -27.71 -25.52 20.02
C HIS A 700 -26.72 -26.56 20.56
N PRO A 701 -27.19 -27.75 20.98
CA PRO A 701 -26.31 -28.88 21.28
C PRO A 701 -25.44 -29.23 20.06
N TRP A 702 -24.19 -29.61 20.31
CA TRP A 702 -23.29 -30.10 19.28
C TRP A 702 -23.67 -31.54 18.92
N ASP A 703 -24.01 -31.79 17.65
CA ASP A 703 -24.42 -33.13 17.18
C ASP A 703 -23.22 -33.85 16.57
N THR A 704 -22.55 -34.70 17.34
CA THR A 704 -21.36 -35.47 16.87
C THR A 704 -21.69 -36.53 15.81
N ASP A 705 -22.96 -36.88 15.60
CA ASP A 705 -23.36 -37.99 14.72
C ASP A 705 -23.57 -37.57 13.25
N ALA A 706 -23.54 -36.27 12.92
CA ALA A 706 -23.82 -35.77 11.56
C ALA A 706 -22.60 -35.74 10.61
N GLN A 707 -21.36 -35.83 11.11
CA GLN A 707 -20.15 -35.80 10.27
C GLN A 707 -19.83 -37.13 9.56
N ASP A 708 -20.42 -38.26 9.96
CA ASP A 708 -20.12 -39.57 9.35
C ASP A 708 -20.90 -39.87 8.05
N ASP A 709 -21.94 -39.10 7.72
CA ASP A 709 -22.82 -39.37 6.55
C ASP A 709 -22.59 -38.47 5.31
N GLU A 710 -21.76 -37.42 5.39
CA GLU A 710 -21.41 -36.58 4.21
C GLU A 710 -20.25 -37.12 3.35
N THR A 711 -19.80 -38.36 3.60
CA THR A 711 -18.81 -39.03 2.74
C THR A 711 -19.45 -39.98 1.73
N THR A 712 -20.57 -39.63 1.08
CA THR A 712 -20.98 -40.38 -0.12
C THR A 712 -21.84 -39.58 -1.11
N THR A 713 -21.37 -39.59 -2.37
CA THR A 713 -22.02 -39.25 -3.65
C THR A 713 -21.83 -37.85 -4.22
N LEU A 714 -20.59 -37.52 -4.59
CA LEU A 714 -20.33 -36.81 -5.84
C LEU A 714 -20.41 -37.84 -6.98
N GLU A 715 -21.58 -37.94 -7.62
CA GLU A 715 -21.67 -38.54 -8.95
C GLU A 715 -21.03 -37.58 -9.95
N GLU A 716 -19.99 -38.06 -10.63
CA GLU A 716 -19.43 -37.48 -11.84
C GLU A 716 -20.53 -37.28 -12.89
N GLU A 717 -20.72 -36.07 -13.41
CA GLU A 717 -21.10 -35.88 -14.81
C GLU A 717 -20.79 -34.45 -15.33
N HIS A 718 -19.68 -34.39 -16.08
CA HIS A 718 -19.33 -33.53 -17.23
C HIS A 718 -19.20 -32.00 -17.13
#